data_AF-A0A956SAM3-F1
#
_entry.id   AF-A0A956SAM3-F1
#
_cell.length_a   1.000
_cell.length_b   1.000
_cell.length_c   1.000
_cell.angle_alpha   90.00
_cell.angle_beta   90.00
_cell.angle_gamma   90.00
#
_symmetry.space_group_name_H-M   'P 1'
#
loop_
_entity.id
_entity.type
_entity.pdbx_description
1 polymer ?
#
loop_
_entity_poly.entity_id
_entity_poly.type
_entity_poly.pdbx_seq_one_letter_code
_entity_poly.pdbx_strand_id
1 'polypeptide(L)'
;TVSGQVWVDEIRLQSVRKDIGTASRLSATARFADFATMDGSIRRIDSEFRRIEGNRHNVNEQSWSVRGDVKLNKFFDGRGFSLPVTLEKSRSESVPRLAPNSDIVLEAEKDKERARSTNERQSISSRFDKTSPSKYRFLRYTLDNLTFNFKNDRTDSRNPFESAVTKVTSAGATYSLTPGRRSFRFLKRFDIGYLPTFRADMSGLLNTRTTVGFSDDENGDIVETPRAPVRTRDLSSNFRFQWDPIKSNTFSSSAEFNKKQDFDLDKSLPLFDSFKRGGREVSRDHKTNLSWRPGFRFVQFLRPVLSYDASYDENSGPQVQPADLQAIPDSLGGPIRVARVSNSSTREVSATLNLKQLIKSDDGPKGRASGVRGSQRPTRAKPRGREGEDGSGRGDQDRERTRGGPGTTSAEGDGEESSGAATSDSTKTDNGDGAEEEEAERPGPDLSFGALKRGAVRMLHMFGDIRYSYSDRRNSAYSRVTDRPSLGYQFGFATLDRSKLQPGTPGAAVVNEATTGFDFTQKVDSSFQPASGIYFDGSWLRTVRKNSTFGQNSKSVDQTWPDVSANIDGLEKLRMLGGWAKTSSLNSSYRRTVRRSGDIPGPEDPPVEDDHWYDSENVQTDFSPLFGWNVNWESGLNTTLSHNRSRSLDDREFSGSTTRNETQTSNTQLTARYSFRAPQGIKLLGKRLRFQSDLTLNLDIARGLTESNTRTIREGIETSTVVGNSRRTFSVKPRATYNFSRTITGSLDLQYNRNSDLKTGRKETIVSVAVEALIKF
;
A
#
# COMPACT_ATOMS: atom_id res chain seq x y z
N THR A 1 -61.12 -34.19 25.78
CA THR A 1 -60.03 -33.88 24.83
C THR A 1 -60.64 -33.59 23.49
N VAL A 2 -60.62 -32.33 23.03
CA VAL A 2 -61.11 -31.99 21.69
C VAL A 2 -59.89 -31.96 20.77
N SER A 3 -59.79 -32.95 19.87
CA SER A 3 -58.81 -33.00 18.79
C SER A 3 -59.48 -32.61 17.48
N GLY A 4 -59.00 -31.55 16.82
CA GLY A 4 -59.50 -31.11 15.53
C GLY A 4 -58.37 -30.54 14.68
N GLN A 5 -58.43 -30.76 13.36
CA GLN A 5 -57.51 -30.16 12.41
C GLN A 5 -58.10 -28.84 11.90
N VAL A 6 -57.37 -27.74 12.11
CA VAL A 6 -57.72 -26.42 11.60
C VAL A 6 -56.95 -26.20 10.29
N TRP A 7 -57.70 -26.07 9.21
CA TRP A 7 -57.16 -25.72 7.90
C TRP A 7 -57.31 -24.21 7.73
N VAL A 8 -56.19 -23.49 7.74
CA VAL A 8 -56.15 -22.04 7.53
C VAL A 8 -55.82 -21.81 6.07
N ASP A 9 -56.74 -21.17 5.35
CA ASP A 9 -56.55 -20.74 3.97
C ASP A 9 -55.62 -19.52 3.88
N GLU A 10 -55.33 -19.03 2.67
CA GLU A 10 -54.37 -17.93 2.47
C GLU A 10 -54.75 -16.67 3.28
N ILE A 11 -53.81 -16.22 4.12
CA ILE A 11 -53.88 -14.93 4.79
C ILE A 11 -53.31 -13.90 3.82
N ARG A 12 -54.18 -13.23 3.06
CA ARG A 12 -53.78 -12.12 2.18
C ARG A 12 -54.23 -10.77 2.72
N LEU A 13 -53.37 -9.77 2.54
CA LEU A 13 -53.70 -8.38 2.83
C LEU A 13 -54.80 -7.91 1.87
N GLN A 14 -55.96 -7.49 2.38
CA GLN A 14 -57.13 -7.18 1.55
C GLN A 14 -56.93 -5.95 0.65
N SER A 15 -56.24 -4.92 1.15
CA SER A 15 -56.01 -3.70 0.41
C SER A 15 -54.79 -2.96 0.92
N VAL A 16 -54.17 -2.17 0.03
CA VAL A 16 -53.04 -1.31 0.37
C VAL A 16 -53.57 0.11 0.53
N ARG A 17 -53.08 0.83 1.56
CA ARG A 17 -53.42 2.24 1.78
C ARG A 17 -52.89 3.11 0.63
N LYS A 18 -53.74 3.92 0.03
CA LYS A 18 -53.45 4.78 -1.14
C LYS A 18 -53.46 6.27 -0.79
N ASP A 19 -52.85 6.65 0.32
CA ASP A 19 -52.78 8.05 0.72
C ASP A 19 -51.81 8.83 -0.16
N ILE A 20 -52.13 10.09 -0.42
CA ILE A 20 -51.29 10.99 -1.18
C ILE A 20 -50.17 11.50 -0.26
N GLY A 21 -48.92 11.22 -0.63
CA GLY A 21 -47.75 11.79 0.03
C GLY A 21 -47.24 13.04 -0.68
N THR A 22 -46.83 14.04 0.09
CA THR A 22 -46.26 15.28 -0.45
C THR A 22 -44.79 15.42 -0.08
N ALA A 23 -43.97 15.93 -1.00
CA ALA A 23 -42.62 16.37 -0.72
C ALA A 23 -42.42 17.74 -1.35
N SER A 24 -41.93 18.68 -0.55
CA SER A 24 -41.65 20.05 -0.98
C SER A 24 -40.24 20.43 -0.58
N ARG A 25 -39.57 21.17 -1.47
CA ARG A 25 -38.26 21.75 -1.23
C ARG A 25 -38.26 23.17 -1.77
N LEU A 26 -37.91 24.11 -0.92
CA LEU A 26 -37.63 25.49 -1.28
C LEU A 26 -36.17 25.76 -0.99
N SER A 27 -35.47 26.38 -1.94
CA SER A 27 -34.11 26.87 -1.73
C SER A 27 -33.98 28.26 -2.33
N ALA A 28 -33.41 29.18 -1.57
CA ALA A 28 -33.18 30.55 -1.98
C ALA A 28 -31.72 30.91 -1.67
N THR A 29 -31.04 31.53 -2.63
CA THR A 29 -29.69 32.06 -2.46
C THR A 29 -29.73 33.56 -2.79
N ALA A 30 -29.35 34.39 -1.84
CA ALA A 30 -29.18 35.83 -2.01
C ALA A 30 -27.68 36.17 -1.97
N ARG A 31 -27.20 36.98 -2.92
CA ARG A 31 -25.83 37.50 -2.95
C ARG A 31 -25.87 39.02 -2.84
N PHE A 32 -25.25 39.56 -1.81
CA PHE A 32 -25.14 41.01 -1.57
C PHE A 32 -23.75 41.48 -2.00
N ALA A 33 -23.65 41.81 -3.30
CA ALA A 33 -22.40 42.21 -3.95
C ALA A 33 -21.24 41.25 -3.61
N ASP A 34 -20.09 41.80 -3.20
CA ASP A 34 -18.88 41.04 -2.88
C ASP A 34 -18.76 40.63 -1.40
N PHE A 35 -19.62 41.15 -0.52
CA PHE A 35 -19.39 41.15 0.93
C PHE A 35 -20.25 40.15 1.70
N ALA A 36 -21.41 39.73 1.20
CA ALA A 36 -22.22 38.73 1.88
C ALA A 36 -22.99 37.79 0.94
N THR A 37 -23.15 36.54 1.35
CA THR A 37 -24.04 35.56 0.71
C THR A 37 -24.93 34.93 1.76
N MET A 38 -26.19 34.66 1.42
CA MET A 38 -27.16 34.02 2.29
C MET A 38 -27.86 32.90 1.54
N ASP A 39 -27.80 31.69 2.08
CA ASP A 39 -28.40 30.49 1.54
C ASP A 39 -29.45 29.95 2.52
N GLY A 40 -30.71 29.93 2.09
CA GLY A 40 -31.83 29.36 2.83
C GLY A 40 -32.34 28.11 2.14
N SER A 41 -32.62 27.06 2.89
CA SER A 41 -33.30 25.88 2.39
C SER A 41 -34.34 25.37 3.38
N ILE A 42 -35.48 24.95 2.86
CA ILE A 42 -36.59 24.34 3.62
C ILE A 42 -37.00 23.09 2.86
N ARG A 43 -37.17 21.99 3.58
CA ARG A 43 -37.63 20.72 3.04
C ARG A 43 -38.69 20.15 3.97
N ARG A 44 -39.81 19.70 3.40
CA ARG A 44 -40.87 19.00 4.11
C ARG A 44 -41.26 17.76 3.32
N ILE A 45 -41.22 16.60 3.94
CA ILE A 45 -41.56 15.32 3.35
C ILE A 45 -42.57 14.64 4.27
N ASP A 46 -43.72 14.29 3.72
CA ASP A 46 -44.74 13.54 4.44
C ASP A 46 -44.33 12.08 4.61
N SER A 47 -44.78 11.47 5.70
CA SER A 47 -44.72 10.03 5.97
C SER A 47 -45.28 9.16 4.84
N GLU A 48 -46.23 9.69 4.07
CA GLU A 48 -46.87 9.00 2.94
C GLU A 48 -46.12 9.15 1.62
N PHE A 49 -45.07 9.98 1.57
CA PHE A 49 -44.28 10.18 0.35
C PHE A 49 -43.49 8.92 -0.03
N ARG A 50 -43.48 8.60 -1.33
CA ARG A 50 -42.76 7.45 -1.90
C ARG A 50 -41.97 7.88 -3.13
N ARG A 51 -40.73 7.41 -3.23
CA ARG A 51 -39.90 7.54 -4.44
C ARG A 51 -40.15 6.32 -5.34
N ILE A 52 -39.93 6.47 -6.65
CA ILE A 52 -40.21 5.43 -7.65
C ILE A 52 -39.48 4.10 -7.34
N GLU A 53 -38.27 4.18 -6.78
CA GLU A 53 -37.43 3.02 -6.43
C GLU A 53 -37.29 2.81 -4.91
N GLY A 54 -38.06 3.53 -4.07
CA GLY A 54 -37.82 3.62 -2.63
C GLY A 54 -38.94 3.06 -1.76
N ASN A 55 -38.56 2.54 -0.59
CA ASN A 55 -39.49 2.15 0.48
C ASN A 55 -40.23 3.38 1.05
N ARG A 56 -41.38 3.15 1.69
CA ARG A 56 -42.23 4.19 2.31
C ARG A 56 -41.47 4.96 3.41
N HIS A 57 -41.65 6.28 3.45
CA HIS A 57 -40.90 7.17 4.36
C HIS A 57 -41.31 7.01 5.84
N ASN A 58 -42.56 6.62 6.15
CA ASN A 58 -43.11 6.28 7.48
C ASN A 58 -42.98 7.33 8.60
N VAL A 59 -42.36 8.47 8.30
CA VAL A 59 -42.02 9.55 9.23
C VAL A 59 -42.29 10.86 8.52
N ASN A 60 -42.90 11.82 9.19
CA ASN A 60 -43.03 13.18 8.69
C ASN A 60 -41.73 13.93 9.01
N GLU A 61 -40.99 14.33 7.98
CA GLU A 61 -39.70 15.00 8.10
C GLU A 61 -39.82 16.47 7.70
N GLN A 62 -39.38 17.36 8.57
CA GLN A 62 -39.26 18.78 8.28
C GLN A 62 -37.85 19.25 8.63
N SER A 63 -37.15 19.83 7.66
CA SER A 63 -35.83 20.42 7.89
C SER A 63 -35.73 21.80 7.27
N TRP A 64 -35.01 22.68 7.95
CA TRP A 64 -34.63 23.97 7.41
C TRP A 64 -33.18 24.29 7.77
N SER A 65 -32.53 25.04 6.90
CA SER A 65 -31.19 25.56 7.14
C SER A 65 -31.07 26.96 6.55
N VAL A 66 -30.37 27.82 7.27
CA VAL A 66 -29.99 29.16 6.85
C VAL A 66 -28.51 29.30 7.10
N ARG A 67 -27.75 29.65 6.07
CA ARG A 67 -26.32 29.92 6.13
C ARG A 67 -26.08 31.32 5.60
N GLY A 68 -25.35 32.13 6.35
CA GLY A 68 -24.87 33.44 5.93
C GLY A 68 -23.36 33.48 5.98
N ASP A 69 -22.70 33.86 4.90
CA ASP A 69 -21.27 34.09 4.85
C ASP A 69 -21.02 35.59 4.63
N VAL A 70 -20.33 36.23 5.58
CA VAL A 70 -20.05 37.67 5.56
C VAL A 70 -18.54 37.90 5.55
N LYS A 71 -18.04 38.65 4.56
CA LYS A 71 -16.63 39.02 4.40
C LYS A 71 -16.36 40.37 5.07
N LEU A 72 -16.03 40.35 6.36
CA LEU A 72 -15.81 41.58 7.14
C LEU A 72 -14.59 42.38 6.70
N ASN A 73 -13.65 41.76 5.98
CA ASN A 73 -12.48 42.45 5.45
C ASN A 73 -12.81 43.56 4.43
N LYS A 74 -13.96 43.50 3.77
CA LYS A 74 -14.42 44.56 2.87
C LYS A 74 -14.71 45.89 3.59
N PHE A 75 -14.91 45.88 4.91
CA PHE A 75 -15.10 47.10 5.70
C PHE A 75 -13.77 47.76 6.14
N PHE A 76 -12.64 47.07 6.03
CA PHE A 76 -11.31 47.56 6.43
C PHE A 76 -10.31 47.48 5.27
N ASP A 77 -10.76 47.94 4.11
CA ASP A 77 -10.03 47.78 2.84
C ASP A 77 -8.64 48.45 2.87
N GLY A 78 -7.67 47.85 2.17
CA GLY A 78 -6.30 48.36 2.04
C GLY A 78 -5.26 47.88 3.08
N ARG A 79 -5.65 47.13 4.12
CA ARG A 79 -4.71 46.55 5.12
C ARG A 79 -4.33 45.09 4.89
N GLY A 80 -4.95 44.42 3.92
CA GLY A 80 -4.62 43.05 3.53
C GLY A 80 -5.02 41.99 4.56
N PHE A 81 -6.07 42.24 5.35
CA PHE A 81 -6.65 41.26 6.27
C PHE A 81 -7.80 40.49 5.60
N SER A 82 -8.02 39.26 6.02
CA SER A 82 -9.14 38.41 5.63
C SER A 82 -9.87 37.97 6.90
N LEU A 83 -11.17 38.25 6.96
CA LEU A 83 -12.04 37.88 8.08
C LEU A 83 -13.44 37.47 7.58
N PRO A 84 -13.57 36.31 6.89
CA PRO A 84 -14.87 35.72 6.64
C PRO A 84 -15.49 35.19 7.94
N VAL A 85 -16.76 35.52 8.16
CA VAL A 85 -17.61 35.01 9.24
C VAL A 85 -18.76 34.23 8.61
N THR A 86 -18.87 32.95 8.94
CA THR A 86 -19.98 32.09 8.53
C THR A 86 -20.90 31.85 9.72
N LEU A 87 -22.17 32.19 9.55
CA LEU A 87 -23.27 31.92 10.47
C LEU A 87 -24.13 30.83 9.86
N GLU A 88 -24.42 29.78 10.61
CA GLU A 88 -25.30 28.70 10.18
C GLU A 88 -26.31 28.42 11.28
N LYS A 89 -27.58 28.31 10.90
CA LYS A 89 -28.63 27.80 11.77
C LYS A 89 -29.45 26.77 11.00
N SER A 90 -29.60 25.58 11.55
CA SER A 90 -30.38 24.52 10.95
C SER A 90 -31.20 23.78 12.00
N ARG A 91 -32.34 23.24 11.59
CA ARG A 91 -33.16 22.36 12.43
C ARG A 91 -33.72 21.26 11.55
N SER A 92 -33.61 20.03 12.02
CA SER A 92 -34.28 18.86 11.45
C SER A 92 -35.21 18.27 12.49
N GLU A 93 -36.41 17.95 12.07
CA GLU A 93 -37.48 17.39 12.89
C GLU A 93 -38.07 16.20 12.16
N SER A 94 -38.28 15.11 12.91
CA SER A 94 -38.85 13.88 12.40
C SER A 94 -39.88 13.34 13.38
N VAL A 95 -41.12 13.23 12.92
CA VAL A 95 -42.25 12.71 13.71
C VAL A 95 -42.68 11.39 13.10
N PRO A 96 -42.48 10.25 13.78
CA PRO A 96 -42.90 8.97 13.26
C PRO A 96 -44.42 8.91 13.17
N ARG A 97 -44.95 8.19 12.20
CA ARG A 97 -46.40 8.01 12.09
C ARG A 97 -46.96 7.07 13.17
N LEU A 98 -46.18 6.06 13.52
CA LEU A 98 -46.53 5.07 14.53
C LEU A 98 -45.81 5.37 15.84
N ALA A 99 -46.43 4.99 16.96
CA ALA A 99 -45.78 5.05 18.26
C ALA A 99 -44.49 4.18 18.23
N PRO A 100 -43.40 4.62 18.89
CA PRO A 100 -42.17 3.82 18.94
C PRO A 100 -42.45 2.40 19.44
N ASN A 101 -41.98 1.38 18.72
CA ASN A 101 -42.20 -0.04 19.03
C ASN A 101 -43.68 -0.46 19.13
N SER A 102 -44.57 0.20 18.40
CA SER A 102 -46.00 -0.09 18.44
C SER A 102 -46.65 0.11 17.07
N ASP A 103 -47.75 -0.61 16.83
CA ASP A 103 -48.57 -0.49 15.61
C ASP A 103 -49.65 0.60 15.73
N ILE A 104 -49.63 1.38 16.81
CA ILE A 104 -50.60 2.45 17.08
C ILE A 104 -50.21 3.70 16.29
N VAL A 105 -51.16 4.23 15.51
CA VAL A 105 -51.00 5.52 14.81
C VAL A 105 -51.07 6.66 15.82
N LEU A 106 -50.10 7.55 15.77
CA LEU A 106 -50.08 8.76 16.59
C LEU A 106 -51.08 9.77 16.00
N GLU A 107 -52.25 9.90 16.62
CA GLU A 107 -53.28 10.86 16.21
C GLU A 107 -53.28 12.11 17.10
N ALA A 108 -53.21 11.91 18.43
CA ALA A 108 -53.16 12.98 19.41
C ALA A 108 -51.85 13.78 19.31
N GLU A 109 -51.96 15.11 19.36
CA GLU A 109 -50.80 16.00 19.25
C GLU A 109 -49.80 15.78 20.38
N LYS A 110 -50.30 15.48 21.59
CA LYS A 110 -49.48 15.15 22.76
C LYS A 110 -48.59 13.92 22.53
N ASP A 111 -49.10 12.89 21.84
CA ASP A 111 -48.34 11.66 21.59
C ASP A 111 -47.37 11.82 20.41
N LYS A 112 -47.72 12.64 19.41
CA LYS A 112 -46.79 13.06 18.34
C LYS A 112 -45.63 13.88 18.88
N GLU A 113 -45.87 14.77 19.83
CA GLU A 113 -44.82 15.55 20.49
C GLU A 113 -43.89 14.68 21.32
N ARG A 114 -44.42 13.65 21.99
CA ARG A 114 -43.63 12.66 22.74
C ARG A 114 -42.73 11.82 21.84
N ALA A 115 -43.23 11.38 20.69
CA ALA A 115 -42.46 10.57 19.73
C ALA A 115 -41.54 11.40 18.80
N ARG A 116 -41.52 12.74 18.93
CA ARG A 116 -40.77 13.64 18.06
C ARG A 116 -39.26 13.55 18.31
N SER A 117 -38.49 13.41 17.24
CA SER A 117 -37.04 13.65 17.27
C SER A 117 -36.70 14.99 16.63
N THR A 118 -35.88 15.80 17.30
CA THR A 118 -35.46 17.13 16.85
C THR A 118 -33.96 17.30 17.00
N ASN A 119 -33.32 17.95 16.05
CA ASN A 119 -31.93 18.34 16.13
C ASN A 119 -31.80 19.78 15.60
N GLU A 120 -31.54 20.73 16.49
CA GLU A 120 -31.29 22.13 16.15
C GLU A 120 -29.80 22.44 16.33
N ARG A 121 -29.18 23.01 15.29
CA ARG A 121 -27.77 23.39 15.27
C ARG A 121 -27.62 24.87 14.98
N GLN A 122 -26.79 25.53 15.77
CA GLN A 122 -26.36 26.91 15.59
C GLN A 122 -24.84 26.93 15.56
N SER A 123 -24.23 27.40 14.47
CA SER A 123 -22.78 27.42 14.28
C SER A 123 -22.32 28.80 13.84
N ILE A 124 -21.35 29.34 14.56
CA ILE A 124 -20.65 30.57 14.19
C ILE A 124 -19.19 30.20 13.97
N SER A 125 -18.64 30.49 12.79
CA SER A 125 -17.23 30.25 12.51
C SER A 125 -16.59 31.46 11.84
N SER A 126 -15.33 31.70 12.16
CA SER A 126 -14.56 32.81 11.62
C SER A 126 -13.12 32.38 11.43
N ARG A 127 -12.51 32.85 10.35
CA ARG A 127 -11.08 32.66 10.09
C ARG A 127 -10.45 34.03 9.89
N PHE A 128 -9.38 34.30 10.63
CA PHE A 128 -8.57 35.49 10.45
C PHE A 128 -7.22 35.09 9.87
N ASP A 129 -6.84 35.70 8.76
CA ASP A 129 -5.50 35.61 8.21
C ASP A 129 -5.10 36.94 7.53
N LYS A 130 -3.80 37.15 7.37
CA LYS A 130 -3.27 38.32 6.67
C LYS A 130 -2.77 37.90 5.30
N THR A 131 -3.44 38.35 4.25
CA THR A 131 -3.22 37.91 2.87
C THR A 131 -2.13 38.68 2.14
N SER A 132 -1.82 39.91 2.60
CA SER A 132 -0.80 40.75 1.98
C SER A 132 0.48 40.81 2.81
N PRO A 133 1.67 40.68 2.19
CA PRO A 133 2.94 40.74 2.91
C PRO A 133 3.19 42.13 3.50
N SER A 134 3.54 42.17 4.78
CA SER A 134 3.93 43.36 5.52
C SER A 134 5.23 43.98 4.99
N LYS A 135 5.26 45.31 4.94
CA LYS A 135 6.47 46.07 4.62
C LYS A 135 7.58 45.88 5.66
N TYR A 136 7.21 45.81 6.95
CA TYR A 136 8.16 45.60 8.05
C TYR A 136 8.54 44.12 8.20
N ARG A 137 9.84 43.84 8.26
CA ARG A 137 10.37 42.46 8.33
C ARG A 137 9.88 41.70 9.56
N PHE A 138 9.73 42.37 10.71
CA PHE A 138 9.22 41.74 11.94
C PHE A 138 7.82 41.18 11.72
N LEU A 139 6.87 41.99 11.22
CA LEU A 139 5.50 41.57 10.93
C LEU A 139 5.43 40.44 9.89
N ARG A 140 6.35 40.46 8.92
CA ARG A 140 6.45 39.41 7.90
C ARG A 140 6.82 38.04 8.46
N TYR A 141 7.62 38.00 9.51
CA TYR A 141 7.96 36.75 10.17
C TYR A 141 6.99 36.39 11.29
N THR A 142 6.26 37.34 11.88
CA THR A 142 5.33 37.06 12.99
C THR A 142 3.87 36.93 12.53
N LEU A 143 3.21 38.05 12.22
CA LEU A 143 1.76 38.10 11.97
C LEU A 143 1.36 37.63 10.57
N ASP A 144 2.21 37.79 9.55
CA ASP A 144 1.87 37.39 8.17
C ASP A 144 1.73 35.86 8.00
N ASN A 145 2.40 35.08 8.86
CA ASN A 145 2.38 33.62 8.82
C ASN A 145 1.32 33.03 9.77
N LEU A 146 0.53 33.88 10.44
CA LEU A 146 -0.39 33.50 11.51
C LEU A 146 -1.82 33.47 10.98
N THR A 147 -2.51 32.36 11.22
CA THR A 147 -3.93 32.16 10.95
C THR A 147 -4.63 31.87 12.27
N PHE A 148 -5.71 32.57 12.57
CA PHE A 148 -6.59 32.24 13.67
C PHE A 148 -7.91 31.69 13.16
N ASN A 149 -8.41 30.66 13.82
CA ASN A 149 -9.69 30.04 13.54
C ASN A 149 -10.52 30.06 14.81
N PHE A 150 -11.79 30.46 14.71
CA PHE A 150 -12.73 30.42 15.81
C PHE A 150 -14.00 29.74 15.33
N LYS A 151 -14.55 28.85 16.15
CA LYS A 151 -15.80 28.15 15.88
C LYS A 151 -16.58 27.98 17.18
N ASN A 152 -17.88 28.23 17.14
CA ASN A 152 -18.78 27.97 18.25
C ASN A 152 -20.03 27.27 17.71
N ASP A 153 -20.17 26.00 18.04
CA ASP A 153 -21.33 25.18 17.72
C ASP A 153 -22.18 24.99 18.98
N ARG A 154 -23.50 25.14 18.84
CA ARG A 154 -24.50 24.71 19.80
C ARG A 154 -25.45 23.75 19.10
N THR A 155 -25.63 22.58 19.68
CA THR A 155 -26.53 21.55 19.18
C THR A 155 -27.50 21.18 20.29
N ASP A 156 -28.78 21.37 20.01
CA ASP A 156 -29.88 21.01 20.89
C ASP A 156 -30.56 19.79 20.23
N SER A 157 -30.30 18.60 20.78
CA SER A 157 -30.81 17.33 20.27
C SER A 157 -31.85 16.75 21.21
N ARG A 158 -32.95 16.23 20.67
CA ARG A 158 -34.03 15.58 21.41
C ARG A 158 -34.49 14.34 20.64
N ASN A 159 -34.65 13.24 21.35
CA ASN A 159 -35.34 12.04 20.88
C ASN A 159 -36.44 11.67 21.91
N PRO A 160 -37.24 10.61 21.68
CA PRO A 160 -38.34 10.25 22.57
C PRO A 160 -37.95 9.83 24.00
N PHE A 161 -36.67 9.62 24.28
CA PHE A 161 -36.17 9.07 25.55
C PHE A 161 -35.15 9.98 26.24
N GLU A 162 -34.44 10.81 25.47
CA GLU A 162 -33.36 11.66 25.94
C GLU A 162 -33.37 13.01 25.20
N SER A 163 -32.96 14.06 25.91
CA SER A 163 -32.59 15.32 25.30
C SER A 163 -31.21 15.76 25.77
N ALA A 164 -30.48 16.47 24.92
CA ALA A 164 -29.15 16.94 25.24
C ALA A 164 -28.87 18.28 24.56
N VAL A 165 -28.23 19.16 25.32
CA VAL A 165 -27.68 20.42 24.84
C VAL A 165 -26.16 20.30 24.85
N THR A 166 -25.55 20.34 23.68
CA THR A 166 -24.10 20.30 23.50
C THR A 166 -23.60 21.64 22.97
N LYS A 167 -22.68 22.28 23.70
CA LYS A 167 -21.94 23.46 23.23
C LYS A 167 -20.47 23.09 23.02
N VAL A 168 -19.94 23.42 21.85
CA VAL A 168 -18.53 23.23 21.50
C VAL A 168 -17.97 24.57 21.03
N THR A 169 -16.96 25.08 21.74
CA THR A 169 -16.22 26.26 21.32
C THR A 169 -14.79 25.86 21.01
N SER A 170 -14.36 26.10 19.78
CA SER A 170 -13.03 25.79 19.28
C SER A 170 -12.31 27.08 18.89
N ALA A 171 -11.12 27.30 19.42
CA ALA A 171 -10.25 28.41 19.08
C ALA A 171 -8.88 27.86 18.70
N GLY A 172 -8.42 28.14 17.48
CA GLY A 172 -7.16 27.64 16.96
C GLY A 172 -6.27 28.75 16.43
N ALA A 173 -4.97 28.54 16.52
CA ALA A 173 -3.95 29.39 15.93
C ALA A 173 -2.96 28.50 15.17
N THR A 174 -2.64 28.87 13.94
CA THR A 174 -1.65 28.18 13.10
C THR A 174 -0.61 29.20 12.66
N TYR A 175 0.65 28.87 12.81
CA TYR A 175 1.79 29.67 12.40
C TYR A 175 2.68 28.86 11.45
N SER A 176 2.82 29.30 10.21
CA SER A 176 3.57 28.58 9.17
C SER A 176 4.72 29.42 8.62
N LEU A 177 5.93 29.15 9.11
CA LEU A 177 7.14 29.84 8.70
C LEU A 177 7.88 29.02 7.63
N THR A 178 7.86 29.51 6.39
CA THR A 178 8.72 29.02 5.30
C THR A 178 9.58 30.18 4.78
N PRO A 179 10.79 30.42 5.31
CA PRO A 179 11.68 31.43 4.78
C PRO A 179 11.98 31.15 3.30
N GLY A 180 11.72 32.16 2.45
CA GLY A 180 11.96 32.04 1.02
C GLY A 180 13.43 31.74 0.70
N ARG A 181 13.65 30.88 -0.30
CA ARG A 181 15.00 30.50 -0.76
C ARG A 181 15.72 31.73 -1.30
N ARG A 182 16.84 32.13 -0.69
CA ARG A 182 17.74 33.17 -1.22
C ARG A 182 19.03 32.52 -1.74
N SER A 183 19.32 32.75 -3.02
CA SER A 183 20.61 32.43 -3.63
C SER A 183 21.37 33.73 -3.89
N PHE A 184 22.68 33.74 -3.68
CA PHE A 184 23.54 34.78 -4.22
C PHE A 184 24.43 34.18 -5.31
N ARG A 185 24.70 35.00 -6.34
CA ARG A 185 25.50 34.60 -7.48
C ARG A 185 26.97 34.88 -7.18
N PHE A 186 27.71 33.89 -6.71
CA PHE A 186 29.15 33.94 -6.50
C PHE A 186 29.88 33.94 -7.85
N LEU A 187 30.79 34.90 -8.05
CA LEU A 187 31.59 35.08 -9.27
C LEU A 187 30.79 35.07 -10.60
N LYS A 188 29.54 35.56 -10.61
CA LYS A 188 28.66 35.55 -11.80
C LYS A 188 28.42 34.17 -12.45
N ARG A 189 28.90 33.07 -11.84
CA ARG A 189 28.94 31.72 -12.42
C ARG A 189 28.38 30.63 -11.49
N PHE A 190 28.25 30.92 -10.20
CA PHE A 190 27.73 29.97 -9.20
C PHE A 190 26.59 30.58 -8.39
N ASP A 191 25.36 30.10 -8.56
CA ASP A 191 24.26 30.44 -7.65
C ASP A 191 24.36 29.57 -6.39
N ILE A 192 25.04 30.07 -5.36
CA ILE A 192 25.18 29.40 -4.07
C ILE A 192 23.98 29.78 -3.21
N GLY A 193 23.16 28.80 -2.84
CA GLY A 193 22.07 28.98 -1.87
C GLY A 193 22.68 28.98 -0.46
N TYR A 194 22.61 30.10 0.26
CA TYR A 194 23.26 30.25 1.57
C TYR A 194 22.47 29.65 2.74
N LEU A 195 21.18 29.36 2.54
CA LEU A 195 20.29 28.93 3.63
C LEU A 195 19.71 27.53 3.35
N PRO A 196 19.73 26.63 4.35
CA PRO A 196 19.05 25.34 4.26
C PRO A 196 17.55 25.54 4.03
N THR A 197 16.86 24.57 3.42
CA THR A 197 15.38 24.63 3.44
C THR A 197 14.94 24.38 4.86
N PHE A 198 14.42 25.44 5.47
CA PHE A 198 13.83 25.43 6.79
C PHE A 198 12.33 25.61 6.64
N ARG A 199 11.55 24.80 7.34
CA ARG A 199 10.12 25.03 7.54
C ARG A 199 9.79 24.73 8.99
N ALA A 200 9.03 25.63 9.61
CA ALA A 200 8.47 25.43 10.92
C ALA A 200 6.98 25.73 10.85
N ASP A 201 6.16 24.74 11.17
CA ASP A 201 4.72 24.87 11.30
C ASP A 201 4.36 24.62 12.76
N MET A 202 3.59 25.52 13.35
CA MET A 202 3.05 25.37 14.70
C MET A 202 1.55 25.51 14.61
N SER A 203 0.80 24.69 15.32
CA SER A 203 -0.62 24.92 15.50
C SER A 203 -1.06 24.54 16.90
N GLY A 204 -2.05 25.25 17.40
CA GLY A 204 -2.76 24.95 18.64
C GLY A 204 -4.25 25.04 18.37
N LEU A 205 -5.02 24.11 18.95
CA LEU A 205 -6.47 24.09 18.90
C LEU A 205 -6.99 23.83 20.32
N LEU A 206 -7.55 24.87 20.93
CA LEU A 206 -8.30 24.77 22.18
C LEU A 206 -9.74 24.41 21.85
N ASN A 207 -10.22 23.32 22.43
CA ASN A 207 -11.59 22.87 22.29
C ASN A 207 -12.25 22.74 23.66
N THR A 208 -13.33 23.49 23.87
CA THR A 208 -14.13 23.42 25.08
C THR A 208 -15.50 22.85 24.75
N ARG A 209 -15.84 21.71 25.36
CA ARG A 209 -17.16 21.08 25.21
C ARG A 209 -17.93 21.14 26.52
N THR A 210 -19.22 21.36 26.43
CA THR A 210 -20.15 21.21 27.56
C THR A 210 -21.38 20.49 27.05
N THR A 211 -21.69 19.34 27.66
CA THR A 211 -22.90 18.58 27.37
C THR A 211 -23.76 18.54 28.63
N VAL A 212 -25.03 18.92 28.51
CA VAL A 212 -26.06 18.75 29.53
C VAL A 212 -27.10 17.81 28.95
N GLY A 213 -27.34 16.68 29.62
CA GLY A 213 -28.32 15.68 29.21
C GLY A 213 -29.49 15.63 30.17
N PHE A 214 -30.67 15.33 29.65
CA PHE A 214 -31.91 15.08 30.39
C PHE A 214 -32.45 13.73 29.92
N SER A 215 -32.95 12.91 30.85
CA SER A 215 -33.51 11.59 30.59
C SER A 215 -34.95 11.57 31.08
N ASP A 216 -35.85 10.94 30.32
CA ASP A 216 -37.24 10.75 30.71
C ASP A 216 -37.40 9.46 31.55
N ASP A 217 -38.29 9.46 32.55
CA ASP A 217 -38.57 8.30 33.42
C ASP A 217 -39.79 7.50 32.92
N GLU A 218 -39.85 6.19 33.20
CA GLU A 218 -40.79 5.22 32.59
C GLU A 218 -42.29 5.53 32.74
N ASN A 219 -42.68 6.46 33.63
CA ASN A 219 -44.08 6.82 33.90
C ASN A 219 -44.57 8.08 33.16
N GLY A 220 -43.75 8.71 32.32
CA GLY A 220 -44.20 9.82 31.46
C GLY A 220 -44.53 11.13 32.19
N ASP A 221 -44.12 11.26 33.46
CA ASP A 221 -43.96 12.54 34.15
C ASP A 221 -42.58 13.12 33.84
N ILE A 222 -42.54 14.42 33.52
CA ILE A 222 -41.30 15.12 33.18
C ILE A 222 -40.54 15.37 34.50
N VAL A 223 -39.76 14.40 34.96
CA VAL A 223 -38.71 14.67 35.95
C VAL A 223 -37.45 14.98 35.16
N GLU A 224 -37.21 16.26 34.91
CA GLU A 224 -35.92 16.74 34.42
C GLU A 224 -34.85 16.38 35.47
N THR A 225 -34.24 15.21 35.36
CA THR A 225 -33.01 14.91 36.12
C THR A 225 -31.84 15.42 35.29
N PRO A 226 -31.30 16.62 35.60
CA PRO A 226 -30.12 17.10 34.89
C PRO A 226 -28.98 16.12 35.19
N ARG A 227 -28.49 15.40 34.16
CA ARG A 227 -27.21 14.73 34.27
C ARG A 227 -26.16 15.82 34.53
N ALA A 228 -25.24 15.57 35.47
CA ALA A 228 -24.19 16.54 35.80
C ALA A 228 -23.47 16.99 34.50
N PRO A 229 -23.27 18.30 34.29
CA PRO A 229 -22.70 18.81 33.05
C PRO A 229 -21.31 18.20 32.82
N VAL A 230 -21.15 17.48 31.71
CA VAL A 230 -19.84 16.95 31.31
C VAL A 230 -19.12 18.06 30.56
N ARG A 231 -18.11 18.63 31.23
CA ARG A 231 -17.21 19.64 30.65
C ARG A 231 -15.92 18.95 30.23
N THR A 232 -15.38 19.34 29.08
CA THR A 232 -14.02 18.97 28.69
C THR A 232 -13.32 20.20 28.09
N ARG A 233 -12.03 20.38 28.41
CA ARG A 233 -11.22 21.50 27.93
C ARG A 233 -9.87 20.97 27.46
N ASP A 234 -9.73 20.76 26.17
CA ASP A 234 -8.53 20.16 25.58
C ASP A 234 -7.79 21.17 24.72
N LEU A 235 -6.46 21.25 24.86
CA LEU A 235 -5.57 21.92 23.92
C LEU A 235 -4.76 20.87 23.17
N SER A 236 -5.00 20.79 21.87
CA SER A 236 -4.16 20.02 20.95
C SER A 236 -3.13 20.95 20.32
N SER A 237 -1.85 20.63 20.48
CA SER A 237 -0.73 21.37 19.89
C SER A 237 0.03 20.47 18.93
N ASN A 238 0.43 21.02 17.78
CA ASN A 238 1.27 20.36 16.80
C ASN A 238 2.44 21.28 16.44
N PHE A 239 3.64 20.73 16.41
CA PHE A 239 4.85 21.40 15.97
C PHE A 239 5.54 20.53 14.92
N ARG A 240 5.65 21.02 13.69
CA ARG A 240 6.38 20.37 12.62
C ARG A 240 7.60 21.20 12.27
N PHE A 241 8.72 20.53 12.15
CA PHE A 241 10.01 21.09 11.80
C PHE A 241 10.58 20.32 10.62
N GLN A 242 11.08 21.04 9.61
CA GLN A 242 11.80 20.47 8.49
C GLN A 242 13.12 21.23 8.31
N TRP A 243 14.21 20.49 8.16
CA TRP A 243 15.53 21.07 7.96
C TRP A 243 16.35 20.26 6.95
N ASP A 244 16.61 20.85 5.79
CA ASP A 244 17.45 20.22 4.77
C ASP A 244 18.72 21.07 4.57
N PRO A 245 19.88 20.65 5.11
CA PRO A 245 21.12 21.40 5.10
C PRO A 245 21.79 21.51 3.72
N ILE A 246 21.44 20.65 2.76
CA ILE A 246 22.12 20.53 1.47
C ILE A 246 21.14 20.84 0.32
N LYS A 247 21.62 21.58 -0.68
CA LYS A 247 20.84 22.08 -1.84
C LYS A 247 20.43 20.99 -2.85
N SER A 248 20.92 19.77 -2.69
CA SER A 248 20.50 18.60 -3.46
C SER A 248 19.48 17.83 -2.64
N ASN A 249 18.50 17.18 -3.28
CA ASN A 249 17.45 16.36 -2.65
C ASN A 249 18.02 15.07 -1.98
N THR A 250 19.22 15.20 -1.42
CA THR A 250 20.12 14.19 -0.87
C THR A 250 20.01 14.13 0.63
N PHE A 251 19.53 15.16 1.31
CA PHE A 251 19.20 15.06 2.73
C PHE A 251 17.80 15.62 2.93
N SER A 252 16.95 14.90 3.64
CA SER A 252 15.66 15.38 4.10
C SER A 252 15.51 15.06 5.58
N SER A 253 15.15 16.04 6.40
CA SER A 253 14.75 15.79 7.78
C SER A 253 13.42 16.44 8.11
N SER A 254 12.55 15.68 8.77
CA SER A 254 11.32 16.20 9.35
C SER A 254 11.13 15.65 10.75
N ALA A 255 10.65 16.48 11.66
CA ALA A 255 10.21 16.09 12.98
C ALA A 255 8.83 16.70 13.25
N GLU A 256 7.90 15.90 13.76
CA GLU A 256 6.55 16.32 14.13
C GLU A 256 6.29 15.94 15.59
N PHE A 257 5.82 16.91 16.36
CA PHE A 257 5.53 16.76 17.77
C PHE A 257 4.07 17.13 18.00
N ASN A 258 3.27 16.17 18.43
CA ASN A 258 1.90 16.37 18.86
C ASN A 258 1.84 16.32 20.39
N LYS A 259 1.00 17.17 20.97
CA LYS A 259 0.76 17.21 22.41
C LYS A 259 -0.70 17.51 22.68
N LYS A 260 -1.34 16.75 23.55
CA LYS A 260 -2.68 17.03 24.07
C LYS A 260 -2.61 17.37 25.55
N GLN A 261 -3.20 18.49 25.94
CA GLN A 261 -3.31 18.91 27.35
C GLN A 261 -4.78 19.07 27.74
N ASP A 262 -5.12 18.57 28.92
CA ASP A 262 -6.43 18.72 29.56
C ASP A 262 -6.36 19.80 30.62
N PHE A 263 -7.22 20.79 30.49
CA PHE A 263 -7.33 21.95 31.38
C PHE A 263 -8.48 21.83 32.38
N ASP A 264 -9.19 20.69 32.43
CA ASP A 264 -10.35 20.46 33.30
C ASP A 264 -9.97 19.88 34.69
N LEU A 265 -8.75 20.15 35.16
CA LEU A 265 -8.26 19.71 36.48
C LEU A 265 -9.09 20.26 37.65
N ASP A 266 -9.72 21.42 37.46
CA ASP A 266 -10.68 22.01 38.39
C ASP A 266 -11.85 22.61 37.60
N LYS A 267 -12.99 21.92 37.65
CA LYS A 267 -14.21 22.23 36.89
C LYS A 267 -14.88 23.54 37.31
N SER A 268 -14.47 24.11 38.45
CA SER A 268 -14.99 25.35 39.02
C SER A 268 -14.31 26.61 38.45
N LEU A 269 -13.12 26.48 37.86
CA LEU A 269 -12.32 27.64 37.45
C LEU A 269 -12.72 28.21 36.07
N PRO A 270 -12.61 29.54 35.88
CA PRO A 270 -12.68 30.16 34.57
C PRO A 270 -11.58 29.66 33.62
N LEU A 271 -11.87 29.66 32.31
CA LEU A 271 -10.98 29.13 31.26
C LEU A 271 -9.56 29.74 31.30
N PHE A 272 -9.45 31.05 31.54
CA PHE A 272 -8.18 31.76 31.56
C PHE A 272 -7.30 31.36 32.76
N ASP A 273 -7.91 31.13 33.92
CA ASP A 273 -7.19 30.69 35.12
C ASP A 273 -6.79 29.22 35.02
N SER A 274 -7.62 28.37 34.41
CA SER A 274 -7.22 27.01 34.03
C SER A 274 -6.01 27.04 33.08
N PHE A 275 -6.00 27.92 32.08
CA PHE A 275 -4.89 28.07 31.13
C PHE A 275 -3.57 28.48 31.82
N LYS A 276 -3.63 29.46 32.73
CA LYS A 276 -2.45 29.90 33.52
C LYS A 276 -1.84 28.78 34.36
N ARG A 277 -2.65 27.84 34.85
CA ARG A 277 -2.19 26.66 35.60
C ARG A 277 -1.54 25.58 34.72
N GLY A 278 -1.47 25.79 33.39
CA GLY A 278 -0.70 24.95 32.46
C GLY A 278 -1.36 23.64 32.03
N GLY A 279 -2.45 23.23 32.69
CA GLY A 279 -3.18 21.98 32.41
C GLY A 279 -2.33 20.73 32.66
N ARG A 280 -2.96 19.55 32.61
CA ARG A 280 -2.25 18.27 32.67
C ARG A 280 -2.03 17.73 31.27
N GLU A 281 -0.81 17.36 30.95
CA GLU A 281 -0.51 16.66 29.69
C GLU A 281 -1.16 15.27 29.70
N VAL A 282 -1.94 14.98 28.67
CA VAL A 282 -2.68 13.72 28.50
C VAL A 282 -2.00 12.81 27.50
N SER A 283 -1.51 13.37 26.39
CA SER A 283 -0.77 12.59 25.41
C SER A 283 0.31 13.41 24.71
N ARG A 284 1.32 12.70 24.20
CA ARG A 284 2.42 13.28 23.44
C ARG A 284 2.96 12.28 22.43
N ASP A 285 3.08 12.72 21.18
CA ASP A 285 3.51 11.87 20.08
C ASP A 285 4.63 12.54 19.29
N HIS A 286 5.72 11.83 19.01
CA HIS A 286 6.80 12.32 18.15
C HIS A 286 6.92 11.44 16.93
N LYS A 287 7.18 12.05 15.78
CA LYS A 287 7.60 11.36 14.56
C LYS A 287 8.81 12.08 14.02
N THR A 288 9.88 11.34 13.78
CA THR A 288 11.12 11.86 13.19
C THR A 288 11.46 11.02 11.99
N ASN A 289 11.75 11.67 10.86
CA ASN A 289 12.17 11.03 9.62
C ASN A 289 13.42 11.72 9.13
N LEU A 290 14.49 10.97 8.96
CA LEU A 290 15.76 11.42 8.38
C LEU A 290 16.05 10.54 7.17
N SER A 291 16.37 11.14 6.03
CA SER A 291 16.86 10.40 4.87
C SER A 291 18.08 11.09 4.31
N TRP A 292 19.11 10.31 4.01
CA TRP A 292 20.36 10.78 3.43
C TRP A 292 20.78 9.88 2.26
N ARG A 293 20.99 10.49 1.11
CA ARG A 293 21.33 9.90 -0.19
C ARG A 293 22.52 10.67 -0.77
N PRO A 294 23.73 10.54 -0.21
CA PRO A 294 24.85 11.35 -0.66
C PRO A 294 25.22 11.02 -2.10
N GLY A 295 25.33 12.05 -2.93
CA GLY A 295 25.84 11.95 -4.30
C GLY A 295 27.31 12.33 -4.36
N PHE A 296 28.21 11.39 -4.06
CA PHE A 296 29.65 11.64 -4.15
C PHE A 296 30.09 11.72 -5.62
N ARG A 297 30.60 12.88 -6.07
CA ARG A 297 31.08 13.04 -7.45
C ARG A 297 32.29 12.16 -7.80
N PHE A 298 33.08 11.78 -6.79
CA PHE A 298 34.30 10.97 -6.92
C PHE A 298 34.08 9.46 -6.69
N VAL A 299 32.93 9.07 -6.12
CA VAL A 299 32.57 7.65 -5.86
C VAL A 299 31.24 7.33 -6.55
N GLN A 300 31.19 7.41 -7.88
CA GLN A 300 29.95 7.15 -8.64
C GLN A 300 29.54 5.67 -8.60
N PHE A 301 30.50 4.79 -8.36
CA PHE A 301 30.32 3.34 -8.22
C PHE A 301 29.60 2.95 -6.94
N LEU A 302 29.49 3.81 -5.92
CA LEU A 302 28.79 3.52 -4.67
C LEU A 302 27.64 4.51 -4.48
N ARG A 303 26.42 3.99 -4.35
CA ARG A 303 25.21 4.79 -4.12
C ARG A 303 24.56 4.36 -2.81
N PRO A 304 24.96 4.93 -1.66
CA PRO A 304 24.35 4.62 -0.38
C PRO A 304 23.08 5.46 -0.15
N VAL A 305 22.13 4.87 0.54
CA VAL A 305 20.89 5.48 0.99
C VAL A 305 20.71 5.06 2.45
N LEU A 306 20.65 6.06 3.33
CA LEU A 306 20.44 5.89 4.75
C LEU A 306 19.06 6.48 5.09
N SER A 307 18.23 5.73 5.79
CA SER A 307 16.97 6.20 6.36
C SER A 307 16.94 5.92 7.86
N TYR A 308 16.37 6.86 8.60
CA TYR A 308 16.08 6.72 10.01
C TYR A 308 14.69 7.25 10.31
N ASP A 309 13.85 6.38 10.83
CA ASP A 309 12.48 6.69 11.17
C ASP A 309 12.27 6.36 12.65
N ALA A 310 11.72 7.29 13.41
CA ALA A 310 11.41 7.07 14.81
C ALA A 310 10.02 7.62 15.14
N SER A 311 9.26 6.86 15.93
CA SER A 311 7.98 7.26 16.46
C SER A 311 7.91 6.99 17.95
N TYR A 312 7.47 7.97 18.71
CA TYR A 312 7.26 7.88 20.15
C TYR A 312 5.82 8.27 20.47
N ASP A 313 5.23 7.57 21.44
CA ASP A 313 3.89 7.82 21.95
C ASP A 313 3.94 7.72 23.48
N GLU A 314 3.32 8.68 24.14
CA GLU A 314 3.17 8.77 25.59
C GLU A 314 1.72 9.10 25.90
N ASN A 315 1.05 8.25 26.67
CA ASN A 315 -0.32 8.45 27.11
C ASN A 315 -0.38 8.41 28.64
N SER A 316 -0.73 9.55 29.23
CA SER A 316 -0.93 9.76 30.67
C SER A 316 -2.37 10.17 31.02
N GLY A 317 -3.33 9.85 30.15
CA GLY A 317 -4.73 10.14 30.39
C GLY A 317 -5.31 9.38 31.60
N PRO A 318 -6.48 9.82 32.13
CA PRO A 318 -7.11 9.20 33.30
C PRO A 318 -7.40 7.70 33.10
N GLN A 319 -7.75 7.32 31.87
CA GLN A 319 -8.00 5.94 31.45
C GLN A 319 -6.78 5.00 31.50
N VAL A 320 -5.57 5.54 31.64
CA VAL A 320 -4.33 4.76 31.77
C VAL A 320 -3.82 4.74 33.21
N GLN A 321 -4.42 5.52 34.13
CA GLN A 321 -4.01 5.56 35.54
C GLN A 321 -4.53 4.33 36.29
N PRO A 322 -3.64 3.44 36.76
CA PRO A 322 -4.03 2.28 37.54
C PRO A 322 -4.74 2.73 38.83
N ALA A 323 -5.85 2.07 39.19
CA ALA A 323 -6.64 2.45 40.36
C ALA A 323 -5.84 2.43 41.67
N ASP A 324 -4.80 1.58 41.76
CA ASP A 324 -3.91 1.46 42.92
C ASP A 324 -2.91 2.60 43.08
N LEU A 325 -2.58 3.32 42.00
CA LEU A 325 -1.62 4.44 42.03
C LEU A 325 -2.29 5.82 42.15
N GLN A 326 -3.62 5.89 42.06
CA GLN A 326 -4.39 7.13 42.24
C GLN A 326 -4.39 7.64 43.70
N ALA A 327 -4.06 6.77 44.67
CA ALA A 327 -4.06 7.10 46.10
C ALA A 327 -2.67 7.51 46.65
N ILE A 328 -1.60 7.38 45.85
CA ILE A 328 -0.24 7.71 46.30
C ILE A 328 0.06 9.17 45.91
N PRO A 329 0.30 10.06 46.88
CA PRO A 329 0.63 11.45 46.61
C PRO A 329 2.07 11.58 46.07
N ASP A 330 2.24 12.41 45.06
CA ASP A 330 3.49 12.93 44.56
C ASP A 330 4.07 13.97 45.54
N SER A 331 5.26 14.48 45.24
CA SER A 331 5.93 15.52 46.05
C SER A 331 5.14 16.84 46.18
N LEU A 332 4.04 17.00 45.44
CA LEU A 332 3.15 18.16 45.44
C LEU A 332 1.76 17.82 46.05
N GLY A 333 1.58 16.61 46.58
CA GLY A 333 0.34 16.16 47.23
C GLY A 333 -0.77 15.70 46.28
N GLY A 334 -0.50 15.55 44.97
CA GLY A 334 -1.45 15.03 43.97
C GLY A 334 -1.12 13.59 43.56
N PRO A 335 -2.01 12.84 42.87
CA PRO A 335 -1.71 11.46 42.47
C PRO A 335 -0.48 11.37 41.56
N ILE A 336 0.40 10.38 41.77
CA ILE A 336 1.58 10.15 40.93
C ILE A 336 1.17 10.05 39.46
N ARG A 337 1.79 10.86 38.59
CA ARG A 337 1.59 10.77 37.15
C ARG A 337 2.18 9.46 36.65
N VAL A 338 1.35 8.68 35.96
CA VAL A 338 1.76 7.43 35.33
C VAL A 338 1.41 7.49 33.85
N ALA A 339 2.33 7.04 33.00
CA ALA A 339 2.17 6.99 31.56
C ALA A 339 2.40 5.59 31.01
N ARG A 340 1.67 5.26 29.94
CA ARG A 340 2.09 4.23 28.99
C ARG A 340 2.96 4.91 27.95
N VAL A 341 4.15 4.37 27.71
CA VAL A 341 5.06 4.90 26.69
C VAL A 341 5.36 3.82 25.68
N SER A 342 5.49 4.19 24.42
CA SER A 342 5.98 3.31 23.38
C SER A 342 6.93 4.04 22.44
N ASN A 343 7.86 3.29 21.88
CA ASN A 343 8.80 3.78 20.88
C ASN A 343 9.00 2.72 19.80
N SER A 344 9.04 3.16 18.55
CA SER A 344 9.44 2.37 17.40
C SER A 344 10.51 3.14 16.65
N SER A 345 11.64 2.51 16.35
CA SER A 345 12.70 3.11 15.55
C SER A 345 13.19 2.13 14.51
N THR A 346 13.33 2.60 13.27
CA THR A 346 13.81 1.83 12.12
C THR A 346 15.03 2.53 11.53
N ARG A 347 16.11 1.78 11.35
CA ARG A 347 17.36 2.21 10.72
C ARG A 347 17.54 1.38 9.48
N GLU A 348 17.61 2.02 8.32
CA GLU A 348 17.85 1.31 7.07
C GLU A 348 19.08 1.88 6.38
N VAL A 349 19.90 0.97 5.86
CA VAL A 349 21.05 1.29 5.04
C VAL A 349 20.97 0.42 3.81
N SER A 350 20.89 1.04 2.64
CA SER A 350 21.03 0.34 1.37
C SER A 350 22.18 0.94 0.57
N ALA A 351 22.94 0.09 -0.10
CA ALA A 351 24.06 0.50 -0.92
C ALA A 351 24.04 -0.31 -2.22
N THR A 352 24.13 0.40 -3.33
CA THR A 352 24.37 -0.23 -4.64
C THR A 352 25.81 0.03 -5.06
N LEU A 353 26.55 -1.06 -5.30
CA LEU A 353 27.89 -1.05 -5.85
C LEU A 353 27.81 -1.38 -7.34
N ASN A 354 28.00 -0.37 -8.18
CA ASN A 354 28.05 -0.53 -9.63
C ASN A 354 29.48 -0.85 -10.07
N LEU A 355 29.76 -2.13 -10.30
CA LEU A 355 31.09 -2.61 -10.66
C LEU A 355 31.54 -2.12 -12.05
N LYS A 356 30.60 -1.86 -12.97
CA LYS A 356 30.89 -1.31 -14.31
C LYS A 356 31.46 0.10 -14.26
N GLN A 357 31.13 0.88 -13.22
CA GLN A 357 31.65 2.24 -13.03
C GLN A 357 32.93 2.31 -12.20
N LEU A 358 33.36 1.20 -11.58
CA LEU A 358 34.60 1.13 -10.79
C LEU A 358 35.84 1.35 -11.68
N ILE A 359 35.76 0.93 -12.95
CA ILE A 359 36.78 1.20 -13.95
C ILE A 359 36.16 2.13 -14.99
N LYS A 360 36.41 3.44 -14.85
CA LYS A 360 36.28 4.33 -16.00
C LYS A 360 37.25 3.81 -17.05
N SER A 361 36.74 3.20 -18.12
CA SER A 361 37.55 2.98 -19.31
C SER A 361 38.03 4.35 -19.78
N ASP A 362 39.34 4.56 -19.81
CA ASP A 362 39.99 5.71 -20.46
C ASP A 362 39.68 5.79 -21.96
N ASP A 363 38.96 4.82 -22.51
CA ASP A 363 38.31 4.91 -23.81
C ASP A 363 37.05 5.79 -23.70
N GLY A 364 37.27 7.10 -23.67
CA GLY A 364 36.29 8.04 -24.21
C GLY A 364 35.94 7.62 -25.65
N PRO A 365 34.71 7.87 -26.13
CA PRO A 365 34.34 7.50 -27.48
C PRO A 365 35.26 8.23 -28.47
N LYS A 366 36.19 7.49 -29.09
CA LYS A 366 36.92 7.94 -30.28
C LYS A 366 35.96 7.87 -31.48
N GLY A 367 34.94 8.72 -31.45
CA GLY A 367 34.14 9.04 -32.62
C GLY A 367 34.89 10.07 -33.46
N ARG A 368 35.34 9.65 -34.65
CA ARG A 368 35.87 10.52 -35.70
C ARG A 368 35.00 11.77 -35.87
N ALA A 369 35.56 12.94 -35.60
CA ALA A 369 35.02 14.20 -36.05
C ALA A 369 35.29 14.33 -37.55
N SER A 370 34.31 14.03 -38.40
CA SER A 370 34.19 14.64 -39.72
C SER A 370 33.23 15.81 -39.58
N GLY A 371 33.75 17.02 -39.78
CA GLY A 371 32.97 18.25 -39.70
C GLY A 371 32.03 18.40 -40.89
N VAL A 372 30.77 18.74 -40.62
CA VAL A 372 29.97 19.60 -41.49
C VAL A 372 29.28 20.63 -40.60
N ARG A 373 29.62 21.89 -40.86
CA ARG A 373 29.19 23.09 -40.15
C ARG A 373 27.85 23.54 -40.74
N GLY A 374 26.78 23.48 -39.96
CA GLY A 374 25.46 24.02 -40.35
C GLY A 374 24.80 24.68 -39.15
N SER A 375 24.93 25.99 -39.03
CA SER A 375 24.34 26.81 -37.98
C SER A 375 22.88 27.13 -38.28
N GLN A 376 21.94 26.83 -37.38
CA GLN A 376 20.70 27.60 -37.27
C GLN A 376 20.30 27.82 -35.79
N ARG A 377 20.20 29.11 -35.45
CA ARG A 377 19.61 29.65 -34.21
C ARG A 377 18.08 29.53 -34.26
N PRO A 378 17.38 29.28 -33.15
CA PRO A 378 15.93 29.39 -33.10
C PRO A 378 15.53 30.85 -32.85
N THR A 379 14.86 31.47 -33.82
CA THR A 379 14.18 32.76 -33.63
C THR A 379 12.76 32.55 -33.10
N ARG A 380 12.50 33.26 -32.01
CA ARG A 380 11.24 33.46 -31.30
C ARG A 380 10.31 34.36 -32.14
N ALA A 381 9.06 33.95 -32.34
CA ALA A 381 7.98 34.82 -32.79
C ALA A 381 6.79 34.78 -31.81
N LYS A 382 6.29 35.97 -31.46
CA LYS A 382 5.11 36.24 -30.61
C LYS A 382 3.82 36.13 -31.44
N PRO A 383 2.65 35.84 -30.83
CA PRO A 383 1.36 36.17 -31.40
C PRO A 383 0.79 37.49 -30.80
N ARG A 384 0.27 38.34 -31.69
CA ARG A 384 -0.81 39.34 -31.50
C ARG A 384 -1.67 39.15 -32.77
N GLY A 385 -2.97 39.01 -32.80
CA GLY A 385 -4.06 39.30 -31.87
C GLY A 385 -5.15 40.02 -32.69
N ARG A 386 -6.40 39.52 -32.67
CA ARG A 386 -7.69 40.26 -32.84
C ARG A 386 -8.85 39.25 -32.91
N GLU A 387 -9.80 39.34 -31.96
CA GLU A 387 -11.18 39.92 -32.12
C GLU A 387 -12.05 39.04 -33.04
N GLY A 388 -13.25 38.57 -32.69
CA GLY A 388 -14.15 38.72 -31.55
C GLY A 388 -15.45 37.94 -31.86
N GLU A 389 -16.26 37.70 -30.82
CA GLU A 389 -17.71 37.42 -30.84
C GLU A 389 -18.24 36.18 -31.60
N ASP A 390 -18.71 35.16 -30.87
CA ASP A 390 -20.14 34.97 -30.55
C ASP A 390 -20.46 33.56 -30.02
N GLY A 391 -21.49 33.47 -29.18
CA GLY A 391 -22.42 32.33 -29.21
C GLY A 391 -22.25 31.18 -28.21
N SER A 392 -22.91 31.33 -27.05
CA SER A 392 -23.76 30.33 -26.38
C SER A 392 -23.41 28.83 -26.40
N GLY A 393 -23.20 28.27 -25.20
CA GLY A 393 -23.37 26.84 -24.93
C GLY A 393 -24.81 26.48 -24.54
N ARG A 394 -25.43 25.56 -25.28
CA ARG A 394 -26.49 24.58 -24.95
C ARG A 394 -26.30 23.46 -26.00
N GLY A 395 -26.17 22.18 -25.68
CA GLY A 395 -27.10 21.32 -24.96
C GLY A 395 -28.02 20.63 -25.97
N ASP A 396 -27.96 19.28 -26.02
CA ASP A 396 -28.74 18.32 -26.84
C ASP A 396 -28.24 18.03 -28.26
N GLN A 397 -27.72 16.83 -28.55
CA GLN A 397 -28.38 15.53 -28.82
C GLN A 397 -28.83 15.37 -30.28
N ASP A 398 -28.34 14.26 -30.85
CA ASP A 398 -28.85 13.48 -31.99
C ASP A 398 -28.40 13.73 -33.46
N ARG A 399 -27.92 12.60 -34.03
CA ARG A 399 -27.89 12.14 -35.45
C ARG A 399 -26.78 12.72 -36.35
N GLU A 400 -26.11 11.98 -37.23
CA GLU A 400 -26.19 10.59 -37.70
C GLU A 400 -24.91 10.27 -38.52
N ARG A 401 -24.58 8.98 -38.62
CA ARG A 401 -23.83 8.29 -39.69
C ARG A 401 -22.34 8.60 -39.88
N THR A 402 -21.51 7.59 -39.65
CA THR A 402 -20.90 6.85 -40.77
C THR A 402 -20.34 5.50 -40.33
N ARG A 403 -20.65 4.48 -41.13
CA ARG A 403 -20.17 3.09 -41.04
C ARG A 403 -18.69 3.02 -41.45
N GLY A 404 -17.89 2.22 -40.77
CA GLY A 404 -16.53 1.87 -41.18
C GLY A 404 -16.20 0.43 -40.78
N GLY A 405 -16.28 -0.48 -41.75
CA GLY A 405 -15.72 -1.82 -41.66
C GLY A 405 -14.45 -1.93 -42.53
N PRO A 406 -13.44 -2.72 -42.15
CA PRO A 406 -12.23 -2.90 -42.96
C PRO A 406 -12.20 -4.22 -43.75
N GLY A 407 -11.89 -4.12 -45.05
CA GLY A 407 -11.41 -5.19 -45.96
C GLY A 407 -9.87 -5.16 -46.05
N THR A 408 -9.11 -6.26 -46.05
CA THR A 408 -8.88 -7.33 -47.06
C THR A 408 -8.14 -6.88 -48.34
N THR A 409 -6.81 -7.07 -48.28
CA THR A 409 -5.88 -7.72 -49.26
C THR A 409 -6.20 -7.79 -50.77
N SER A 410 -5.22 -7.27 -51.55
CA SER A 410 -4.37 -7.96 -52.55
C SER A 410 -4.96 -8.69 -53.78
N ALA A 411 -4.52 -8.27 -54.97
CA ALA A 411 -4.20 -9.04 -56.20
C ALA A 411 -3.39 -8.09 -57.12
N GLU A 412 -2.12 -8.36 -57.46
CA GLU A 412 -1.62 -9.20 -58.58
C GLU A 412 -1.50 -8.45 -59.92
N GLY A 413 -0.37 -8.67 -60.61
CA GLY A 413 -0.02 -8.09 -61.90
C GLY A 413 1.37 -8.55 -62.33
N ASP A 414 1.40 -9.70 -62.99
CA ASP A 414 2.56 -10.37 -63.61
C ASP A 414 3.06 -9.65 -64.89
N GLY A 415 4.28 -9.99 -65.30
CA GLY A 415 4.82 -9.66 -66.63
C GLY A 415 6.31 -9.96 -66.78
N GLU A 416 6.63 -11.12 -67.36
CA GLU A 416 7.96 -11.61 -67.75
C GLU A 416 8.66 -10.75 -68.82
N GLU A 417 10.00 -10.73 -68.85
CA GLU A 417 10.75 -11.11 -70.07
C GLU A 417 12.26 -11.31 -69.79
N SER A 418 12.84 -12.26 -70.51
CA SER A 418 14.24 -12.69 -70.46
C SER A 418 15.10 -11.98 -71.50
N SER A 419 16.42 -11.89 -71.29
CA SER A 419 17.47 -12.29 -72.25
C SER A 419 18.86 -11.83 -71.76
N GLY A 420 19.89 -12.64 -72.07
CA GLY A 420 21.24 -12.50 -71.51
C GLY A 420 22.32 -12.01 -72.48
N ALA A 421 23.56 -12.42 -72.15
CA ALA A 421 24.84 -12.27 -72.88
C ALA A 421 25.51 -10.86 -72.82
N ALA A 422 26.83 -10.68 -72.67
CA ALA A 422 27.98 -11.58 -72.49
C ALA A 422 29.24 -10.77 -72.06
N THR A 423 30.13 -11.45 -71.33
CA THR A 423 31.62 -11.43 -71.38
C THR A 423 32.42 -10.13 -71.49
N SER A 424 33.41 -10.00 -70.60
CA SER A 424 34.82 -9.99 -71.03
C SER A 424 35.75 -10.43 -69.88
N ASP A 425 36.67 -11.31 -70.24
CA ASP A 425 37.77 -11.84 -69.44
C ASP A 425 39.07 -11.15 -69.90
N SER A 426 40.06 -11.01 -69.01
CA SER A 426 41.45 -11.34 -69.34
C SER A 426 42.41 -11.20 -68.15
N THR A 427 43.09 -12.32 -67.92
CA THR A 427 44.51 -12.49 -67.59
C THR A 427 45.02 -12.30 -66.16
N LYS A 428 45.28 -13.46 -65.54
CA LYS A 428 46.43 -13.77 -64.69
C LYS A 428 47.75 -13.72 -65.48
N THR A 429 48.83 -13.40 -64.78
CA THR A 429 50.17 -13.97 -65.02
C THR A 429 50.71 -14.58 -63.72
N ASP A 430 51.54 -15.58 -63.95
CA ASP A 430 51.95 -16.72 -63.14
C ASP A 430 53.19 -16.44 -62.27
N ASN A 431 53.34 -17.17 -61.17
CA ASN A 431 54.46 -18.11 -60.92
C ASN A 431 54.46 -18.58 -59.47
N GLY A 432 54.61 -19.89 -59.30
CA GLY A 432 54.65 -20.57 -58.01
C GLY A 432 56.03 -20.60 -57.36
N ASP A 433 56.06 -21.04 -56.12
CA ASP A 433 57.08 -21.92 -55.56
C ASP A 433 56.55 -22.53 -54.25
N GLY A 434 56.97 -23.76 -53.98
CA GLY A 434 56.56 -24.54 -52.82
C GLY A 434 57.36 -24.20 -51.55
N ALA A 435 57.12 -25.06 -50.57
CA ALA A 435 57.83 -25.25 -49.29
C ALA A 435 57.14 -24.67 -48.04
N GLU A 436 56.87 -25.64 -47.17
CA GLU A 436 56.89 -25.58 -45.70
C GLU A 436 55.60 -25.24 -44.94
N GLU A 437 55.14 -26.30 -44.26
CA GLU A 437 54.24 -26.26 -43.11
C GLU A 437 54.81 -25.31 -42.04
N GLU A 438 54.16 -24.18 -41.81
CA GLU A 438 54.26 -23.48 -40.53
C GLU A 438 52.98 -23.72 -39.74
N GLU A 439 53.09 -24.59 -38.74
CA GLU A 439 52.18 -24.63 -37.60
C GLU A 439 52.05 -23.22 -37.04
N ALA A 440 50.90 -22.58 -37.25
CA ALA A 440 50.54 -21.36 -36.53
C ALA A 440 50.35 -21.72 -35.04
N GLU A 441 51.44 -21.65 -34.28
CA GLU A 441 51.41 -21.64 -32.83
C GLU A 441 50.37 -20.62 -32.37
N ARG A 442 49.39 -21.11 -31.60
CA ARG A 442 48.46 -20.25 -30.86
C ARG A 442 49.33 -19.29 -30.04
N PRO A 443 49.16 -17.96 -30.13
CA PRO A 443 49.95 -17.07 -29.31
C PRO A 443 49.68 -17.43 -27.86
N GLY A 444 50.74 -17.83 -27.14
CA GLY A 444 50.68 -18.12 -25.72
C GLY A 444 50.08 -16.94 -24.96
N PRO A 445 49.46 -17.17 -23.78
CA PRO A 445 48.82 -16.11 -23.04
C PRO A 445 49.82 -15.00 -22.72
N ASP A 446 49.70 -13.87 -23.42
CA ASP A 446 50.45 -12.66 -23.10
C ASP A 446 50.04 -12.21 -21.69
N LEU A 447 50.90 -12.48 -20.72
CA LEU A 447 50.76 -12.14 -19.30
C LEU A 447 51.17 -10.68 -19.03
N SER A 448 51.28 -9.84 -20.07
CA SER A 448 51.54 -8.42 -19.91
C SER A 448 50.51 -7.75 -18.99
N PHE A 449 50.96 -6.78 -18.19
CA PHE A 449 50.10 -6.02 -17.28
C PHE A 449 48.88 -5.39 -17.99
N GLY A 450 49.01 -5.07 -19.28
CA GLY A 450 47.91 -4.59 -20.12
C GLY A 450 46.88 -5.68 -20.48
N ALA A 451 47.31 -6.91 -20.74
CA ALA A 451 46.42 -8.05 -20.98
C ALA A 451 45.69 -8.48 -19.69
N LEU A 452 46.38 -8.49 -18.55
CA LEU A 452 45.78 -8.74 -17.22
C LEU A 452 44.75 -7.67 -16.84
N LYS A 453 45.04 -6.38 -17.09
CA LYS A 453 44.08 -5.28 -16.88
C LYS A 453 42.85 -5.41 -17.78
N ARG A 454 43.03 -5.75 -19.07
CA ARG A 454 41.92 -6.00 -20.00
C ARG A 454 41.09 -7.22 -19.61
N GLY A 455 41.73 -8.28 -19.13
CA GLY A 455 41.08 -9.48 -18.58
C GLY A 455 40.23 -9.16 -17.35
N ALA A 456 40.80 -8.44 -16.38
CA ALA A 456 40.11 -8.02 -15.15
C ALA A 456 38.91 -7.10 -15.44
N VAL A 457 39.05 -6.15 -16.39
CA VAL A 457 37.95 -5.29 -16.85
C VAL A 457 36.82 -6.13 -17.46
N ARG A 458 37.17 -7.06 -18.36
CA ARG A 458 36.19 -7.95 -18.99
C ARG A 458 35.47 -8.81 -17.93
N MET A 459 36.18 -9.26 -16.89
CA MET A 459 35.58 -9.98 -15.77
C MET A 459 34.63 -9.13 -14.92
N LEU A 460 34.98 -7.88 -14.64
CA LEU A 460 34.11 -6.97 -13.89
C LEU A 460 32.83 -6.60 -14.65
N HIS A 461 32.86 -6.57 -15.98
CA HIS A 461 31.66 -6.38 -16.79
C HIS A 461 30.72 -7.60 -16.80
N MET A 462 31.20 -8.78 -16.44
CA MET A 462 30.35 -9.97 -16.27
C MET A 462 29.50 -9.87 -15.01
N PHE A 463 29.93 -9.17 -13.96
CA PHE A 463 29.10 -8.98 -12.77
C PHE A 463 28.12 -7.82 -12.94
N GLY A 464 26.90 -8.02 -12.47
CA GLY A 464 25.93 -6.95 -12.27
C GLY A 464 26.23 -6.12 -11.04
N ASP A 465 25.31 -5.22 -10.71
CA ASP A 465 25.43 -4.38 -9.52
C ASP A 465 25.24 -5.22 -8.26
N ILE A 466 26.14 -5.08 -7.29
CA ILE A 466 25.99 -5.69 -5.96
C ILE A 466 25.10 -4.76 -5.13
N ARG A 467 23.96 -5.28 -4.67
CA ARG A 467 23.01 -4.54 -3.84
C ARG A 467 23.04 -5.11 -2.43
N TYR A 468 23.40 -4.27 -1.47
CA TYR A 468 23.34 -4.57 -0.05
C TYR A 468 22.21 -3.77 0.58
N SER A 469 21.38 -4.42 1.40
CA SER A 469 20.42 -3.74 2.26
C SER A 469 20.45 -4.28 3.67
N TYR A 470 20.35 -3.38 4.63
CA TYR A 470 20.34 -3.61 6.06
C TYR A 470 19.16 -2.84 6.65
N SER A 471 18.39 -3.49 7.52
CA SER A 471 17.32 -2.86 8.30
C SER A 471 17.32 -3.39 9.73
N ASP A 472 17.29 -2.51 10.72
CA ASP A 472 17.09 -2.80 12.14
C ASP A 472 15.88 -1.99 12.60
N ARG A 473 14.85 -2.67 13.08
CA ARG A 473 13.68 -2.09 13.72
C ARG A 473 13.63 -2.50 15.19
N ARG A 474 13.51 -1.52 16.07
CA ARG A 474 13.34 -1.71 17.51
C ARG A 474 12.01 -1.16 17.94
N ASN A 475 11.22 -1.97 18.63
CA ASN A 475 9.94 -1.59 19.18
C ASN A 475 9.98 -1.80 20.70
N SER A 476 9.34 -0.91 21.43
CA SER A 476 9.17 -1.07 22.87
C SER A 476 7.88 -0.42 23.33
N ALA A 477 7.21 -1.04 24.28
CA ALA A 477 6.03 -0.52 24.94
C ALA A 477 6.13 -0.86 26.41
N TYR A 478 5.99 0.15 27.26
CA TYR A 478 6.04 0.01 28.70
C TYR A 478 4.79 0.63 29.31
N SER A 479 4.18 -0.10 30.23
CA SER A 479 3.17 0.45 31.13
C SER A 479 3.83 0.99 32.40
N ARG A 480 3.13 1.87 33.11
CA ARG A 480 3.51 2.33 34.46
C ARG A 480 4.82 3.12 34.56
N VAL A 481 5.11 3.97 33.57
CA VAL A 481 6.27 4.88 33.61
C VAL A 481 5.90 6.15 34.36
N THR A 482 6.62 6.47 35.43
CA THR A 482 6.33 7.64 36.28
C THR A 482 6.95 8.92 35.72
N ASP A 483 8.23 8.85 35.38
CA ASP A 483 8.98 9.97 34.84
C ASP A 483 8.97 10.01 33.31
N ARG A 484 9.10 11.23 32.78
CA ARG A 484 9.29 11.40 31.33
C ARG A 484 10.56 10.66 30.87
N PRO A 485 10.48 9.78 29.87
CA PRO A 485 11.64 9.12 29.30
C PRO A 485 12.67 10.11 28.75
N SER A 486 13.94 9.71 28.65
CA SER A 486 14.99 10.56 28.07
C SER A 486 14.70 10.88 26.59
N LEU A 487 15.27 11.97 26.08
CA LEU A 487 15.20 12.29 24.64
C LEU A 487 15.80 11.15 23.79
N GLY A 488 16.81 10.45 24.30
CA GLY A 488 17.37 9.28 23.64
C GLY A 488 16.34 8.17 23.41
N TYR A 489 15.47 7.90 24.39
CA TYR A 489 14.35 6.96 24.21
C TYR A 489 13.27 7.53 23.30
N GLN A 490 12.88 8.80 23.49
CA GLN A 490 11.86 9.47 22.66
C GLN A 490 12.23 9.48 21.17
N PHE A 491 13.49 9.73 20.85
CA PHE A 491 13.97 9.69 19.47
C PHE A 491 14.36 8.30 18.98
N GLY A 492 14.38 7.26 19.81
CA GLY A 492 14.71 5.89 19.40
C GLY A 492 16.22 5.58 19.28
N PHE A 493 17.06 6.34 19.98
CA PHE A 493 18.51 6.12 20.08
C PHE A 493 18.92 5.29 21.30
N ALA A 494 18.09 5.25 22.35
CA ALA A 494 18.36 4.54 23.60
C ALA A 494 17.15 3.67 24.02
N THR A 495 17.40 2.69 24.88
CA THR A 495 16.35 1.89 25.55
C THR A 495 15.81 2.64 26.78
N LEU A 496 14.59 2.33 27.20
CA LEU A 496 14.05 2.88 28.45
C LEU A 496 14.83 2.29 29.64
N ASP A 497 15.17 3.15 30.60
CA ASP A 497 15.69 2.72 31.88
C ASP A 497 14.57 2.06 32.70
N ARG A 498 14.69 0.75 32.94
CA ARG A 498 13.66 -0.06 33.62
C ARG A 498 13.48 0.33 35.10
N SER A 499 14.44 1.03 35.71
CA SER A 499 14.30 1.54 37.09
C SER A 499 13.18 2.58 37.24
N LYS A 500 12.71 3.16 36.13
CA LYS A 500 11.62 4.15 36.08
C LYS A 500 10.22 3.54 36.00
N LEU A 501 10.12 2.21 36.05
CA LEU A 501 8.85 1.49 36.06
C LEU A 501 8.37 1.34 37.51
N GLN A 502 7.16 1.81 37.81
CA GLN A 502 6.58 1.60 39.13
C GLN A 502 6.14 0.12 39.25
N PRO A 503 6.61 -0.63 40.28
CA PRO A 503 6.13 -1.98 40.53
C PRO A 503 4.62 -1.98 40.85
N GLY A 504 3.93 -3.07 40.51
CA GLY A 504 2.57 -3.29 40.97
C GLY A 504 2.49 -3.52 42.48
N THR A 505 1.35 -3.16 43.06
CA THR A 505 1.07 -3.45 44.48
C THR A 505 1.06 -4.97 44.72
N PRO A 506 1.80 -5.50 45.70
CA PRO A 506 1.78 -6.92 46.03
C PRO A 506 0.35 -7.40 46.33
N GLY A 507 -0.07 -8.50 45.69
CA GLY A 507 -1.42 -9.07 45.86
C GLY A 507 -2.49 -8.57 44.87
N ALA A 508 -2.19 -7.55 44.06
CA ALA A 508 -3.01 -7.18 42.92
C ALA A 508 -2.47 -7.86 41.65
N ALA A 509 -3.34 -8.46 40.82
CA ALA A 509 -2.99 -9.07 39.55
C ALA A 509 -2.64 -8.02 38.47
N VAL A 510 -1.83 -7.01 38.81
CA VAL A 510 -1.45 -5.94 37.88
C VAL A 510 -0.01 -6.18 37.43
N VAL A 511 0.10 -6.91 36.34
CA VAL A 511 1.36 -7.19 35.66
C VAL A 511 1.85 -5.91 34.98
N ASN A 512 3.10 -5.54 35.25
CA ASN A 512 3.78 -4.52 34.46
C ASN A 512 4.05 -5.08 33.07
N GLU A 513 3.18 -4.75 32.11
CA GLU A 513 3.37 -5.11 30.71
C GLU A 513 4.52 -4.29 30.14
N ALA A 514 5.67 -4.94 29.97
CA ALA A 514 6.80 -4.46 29.18
C ALA A 514 6.94 -5.38 27.97
N THR A 515 6.75 -4.83 26.77
CA THR A 515 6.95 -5.53 25.51
C THR A 515 8.09 -4.87 24.76
N THR A 516 9.08 -5.65 24.35
CA THR A 516 10.16 -5.19 23.47
C THR A 516 10.26 -6.10 22.26
N GLY A 517 10.52 -5.51 21.10
CA GLY A 517 10.66 -6.19 19.82
C GLY A 517 11.91 -5.70 19.10
N PHE A 518 12.60 -6.62 18.43
CA PHE A 518 13.76 -6.33 17.60
C PHE A 518 13.64 -7.15 16.33
N ASP A 519 13.52 -6.47 15.19
CA ASP A 519 13.55 -7.08 13.87
C ASP A 519 14.81 -6.62 13.15
N PHE A 520 15.56 -7.55 12.59
CA PHE A 520 16.77 -7.29 11.84
C PHE A 520 16.70 -8.03 10.51
N THR A 521 16.96 -7.33 9.41
CA THR A 521 16.99 -7.92 8.08
C THR A 521 18.25 -7.48 7.35
N GLN A 522 18.97 -8.44 6.77
CA GLN A 522 20.06 -8.19 5.85
C GLN A 522 19.83 -8.92 4.54
N LYS A 523 20.13 -8.25 3.43
CA LYS A 523 20.02 -8.81 2.09
C LYS A 523 21.22 -8.43 1.24
N VAL A 524 21.71 -9.39 0.47
CA VAL A 524 22.73 -9.18 -0.57
C VAL A 524 22.17 -9.78 -1.85
N ASP A 525 22.15 -9.00 -2.92
CA ASP A 525 21.81 -9.47 -4.27
C ASP A 525 22.97 -9.18 -5.22
N SER A 526 23.27 -10.12 -6.12
CA SER A 526 24.23 -9.93 -7.20
C SER A 526 23.78 -10.73 -8.41
N SER A 527 24.16 -10.27 -9.60
CA SER A 527 24.02 -11.06 -10.83
C SER A 527 25.36 -11.24 -11.52
N PHE A 528 25.45 -12.27 -12.36
CA PHE A 528 26.64 -12.65 -13.10
C PHE A 528 26.21 -13.12 -14.49
N GLN A 529 26.74 -12.46 -15.51
CA GLN A 529 26.46 -12.66 -16.93
C GLN A 529 27.78 -12.94 -17.65
N PRO A 530 28.25 -14.19 -17.70
CA PRO A 530 29.53 -14.53 -18.32
C PRO A 530 29.54 -14.37 -19.83
N ALA A 531 28.38 -14.54 -20.47
CA ALA A 531 28.20 -14.40 -21.91
C ALA A 531 26.80 -13.84 -22.23
N SER A 532 26.62 -13.30 -23.43
CA SER A 532 25.31 -12.88 -23.91
C SER A 532 24.34 -14.08 -23.92
N GLY A 533 23.18 -13.94 -23.28
CA GLY A 533 22.19 -15.00 -23.15
C GLY A 533 22.37 -15.91 -21.93
N ILE A 534 23.45 -15.81 -21.16
CA ILE A 534 23.63 -16.60 -19.92
C ILE A 534 23.59 -15.67 -18.72
N TYR A 535 22.58 -15.82 -17.87
CA TYR A 535 22.36 -15.01 -16.68
C TYR A 535 22.31 -15.88 -15.44
N PHE A 536 23.05 -15.48 -14.42
CA PHE A 536 22.98 -16.05 -13.09
C PHE A 536 22.62 -14.96 -12.09
N ASP A 537 21.66 -15.22 -11.23
CA ASP A 537 21.32 -14.34 -10.13
C ASP A 537 21.54 -15.09 -8.82
N GLY A 538 22.06 -14.40 -7.82
CA GLY A 538 22.26 -14.91 -6.48
C GLY A 538 21.77 -13.91 -5.46
N SER A 539 21.04 -14.40 -4.46
CA SER A 539 20.65 -13.61 -3.31
C SER A 539 20.85 -14.35 -2.00
N TRP A 540 21.15 -13.57 -0.96
CA TRP A 540 21.23 -13.99 0.42
C TRP A 540 20.31 -13.10 1.24
N LEU A 541 19.46 -13.70 2.06
CA LEU A 541 18.54 -12.97 2.94
C LEU A 541 18.59 -13.60 4.33
N ARG A 542 18.74 -12.77 5.36
CA ARG A 542 18.63 -13.19 6.76
C ARG A 542 17.76 -12.21 7.52
N THR A 543 16.73 -12.72 8.18
CA THR A 543 15.86 -11.98 9.09
C THR A 543 15.93 -12.60 10.47
N VAL A 544 16.09 -11.78 11.51
CA VAL A 544 16.08 -12.18 12.91
C VAL A 544 15.03 -11.35 13.61
N ARG A 545 14.07 -11.99 14.26
CA ARG A 545 13.09 -11.33 15.12
C ARG A 545 13.27 -11.79 16.55
N LYS A 546 13.21 -10.87 17.50
CA LYS A 546 13.21 -11.16 18.93
C LYS A 546 12.06 -10.40 19.55
N ASN A 547 11.19 -11.08 20.26
CA ASN A 547 10.09 -10.49 21.00
C ASN A 547 10.23 -10.88 22.45
N SER A 548 10.03 -9.93 23.34
CA SER A 548 10.07 -10.13 24.79
C SER A 548 8.82 -9.47 25.35
N THR A 549 7.97 -10.28 25.96
CA THR A 549 6.76 -9.88 26.68
C THR A 549 6.87 -10.45 28.09
N PHE A 550 6.04 -9.98 29.02
CA PHE A 550 6.03 -10.52 30.37
C PHE A 550 5.83 -12.05 30.37
N GLY A 551 6.79 -12.77 30.95
CA GLY A 551 6.77 -14.24 31.08
C GLY A 551 7.10 -15.03 29.80
N GLN A 552 7.34 -14.38 28.66
CA GLN A 552 7.66 -15.06 27.40
C GLN A 552 8.63 -14.24 26.56
N ASN A 553 9.75 -14.84 26.19
CA ASN A 553 10.65 -14.27 25.20
C ASN A 553 10.82 -15.28 24.08
N SER A 554 10.63 -14.85 22.85
CA SER A 554 10.77 -15.69 21.67
C SER A 554 11.76 -15.07 20.70
N LYS A 555 12.41 -15.94 19.94
CA LYS A 555 13.28 -15.57 18.85
C LYS A 555 12.84 -16.33 17.62
N SER A 556 12.96 -15.69 16.46
CA SER A 556 12.88 -16.38 15.18
C SER A 556 14.00 -15.93 14.26
N VAL A 557 14.51 -16.87 13.47
CA VAL A 557 15.57 -16.63 12.48
C VAL A 557 15.13 -17.26 11.18
N ASP A 558 14.86 -16.41 10.18
CA ASP A 558 14.56 -16.81 8.82
C ASP A 558 15.79 -16.54 7.95
N GLN A 559 16.36 -17.58 7.34
CA GLN A 559 17.51 -17.46 6.46
C GLN A 559 17.21 -18.11 5.12
N THR A 560 17.30 -17.33 4.04
CA THR A 560 17.22 -17.83 2.67
C THR A 560 18.62 -17.79 2.06
N TRP A 561 19.24 -18.97 1.96
CA TRP A 561 20.52 -19.16 1.29
C TRP A 561 20.78 -20.65 1.00
N PRO A 562 21.24 -20.99 -0.21
CA PRO A 562 21.34 -20.10 -1.37
C PRO A 562 19.97 -19.87 -2.02
N ASP A 563 19.81 -18.70 -2.62
CA ASP A 563 18.73 -18.40 -3.57
C ASP A 563 19.38 -18.02 -4.90
N VAL A 564 19.39 -18.95 -5.83
CA VAL A 564 20.09 -18.82 -7.12
C VAL A 564 19.17 -19.15 -8.27
N SER A 565 19.29 -18.38 -9.34
CA SER A 565 18.64 -18.69 -10.61
C SER A 565 19.64 -18.62 -11.75
N ALA A 566 19.46 -19.50 -12.72
CA ALA A 566 20.19 -19.53 -13.97
C ALA A 566 19.20 -19.44 -15.13
N ASN A 567 19.48 -18.57 -16.09
CA ASN A 567 18.74 -18.49 -17.34
C ASN A 567 19.73 -18.54 -18.51
N ILE A 568 19.46 -19.42 -19.46
CA ILE A 568 20.25 -19.63 -20.67
C ILE A 568 19.32 -19.44 -21.86
N ASP A 569 19.47 -18.31 -22.54
CA ASP A 569 18.82 -17.98 -23.79
C ASP A 569 19.76 -18.29 -24.96
N GLY A 570 19.21 -18.43 -26.16
CA GLY A 570 20.03 -18.60 -27.37
C GLY A 570 20.39 -20.05 -27.67
N LEU A 571 19.70 -21.02 -27.06
CA LEU A 571 19.94 -22.45 -27.27
C LEU A 571 19.65 -22.88 -28.71
N GLU A 572 18.92 -22.09 -29.49
CA GLU A 572 18.69 -22.32 -30.93
C GLU A 572 19.98 -22.27 -31.77
N LYS A 573 21.04 -21.61 -31.26
CA LYS A 573 22.34 -21.53 -31.95
C LYS A 573 23.15 -22.82 -31.81
N LEU A 574 22.74 -23.75 -30.95
CA LEU A 574 23.35 -25.06 -30.82
C LEU A 574 22.97 -25.92 -32.03
N ARG A 575 23.94 -26.71 -32.52
CA ARG A 575 23.78 -27.56 -33.72
C ARG A 575 22.57 -28.52 -33.66
N MET A 576 22.11 -28.89 -32.47
CA MET A 576 21.00 -29.83 -32.27
C MET A 576 19.60 -29.18 -32.39
N LEU A 577 19.49 -27.86 -32.24
CA LEU A 577 18.22 -27.12 -32.29
C LEU A 577 18.18 -26.10 -33.45
N GLY A 578 19.33 -25.83 -34.07
CA GLY A 578 19.45 -24.93 -35.21
C GLY A 578 18.64 -25.41 -36.41
N GLY A 579 17.78 -24.52 -36.92
CA GLY A 579 16.90 -24.78 -38.07
C GLY A 579 15.51 -25.33 -37.71
N TRP A 580 15.28 -25.74 -36.46
CA TRP A 580 13.96 -26.20 -35.99
C TRP A 580 13.35 -25.27 -34.94
N ALA A 581 14.17 -24.66 -34.09
CA ALA A 581 13.75 -23.70 -33.08
C ALA A 581 14.06 -22.26 -33.53
N LYS A 582 13.05 -21.38 -33.45
CA LYS A 582 13.18 -19.94 -33.67
C LYS A 582 13.81 -19.24 -32.46
N THR A 583 13.41 -19.63 -31.26
CA THR A 583 13.99 -19.17 -30.00
C THR A 583 13.92 -20.29 -28.98
N SER A 584 14.99 -20.51 -28.20
CA SER A 584 14.96 -21.44 -27.09
C SER A 584 15.64 -20.88 -25.85
N SER A 585 14.97 -21.01 -24.70
CA SER A 585 15.52 -20.66 -23.39
C SER A 585 15.33 -21.79 -22.37
N LEU A 586 16.30 -21.91 -21.48
CA LEU A 586 16.31 -22.83 -20.37
C LEU A 586 16.53 -22.04 -19.08
N ASN A 587 15.64 -22.21 -18.12
CA ASN A 587 15.73 -21.58 -16.81
C ASN A 587 15.73 -22.63 -15.69
N SER A 588 16.47 -22.35 -14.63
CA SER A 588 16.50 -23.17 -13.42
C SER A 588 16.62 -22.23 -12.22
N SER A 589 15.98 -22.60 -11.11
CA SER A 589 16.06 -21.85 -9.87
C SER A 589 16.13 -22.80 -8.69
N TYR A 590 16.87 -22.41 -7.68
CA TYR A 590 17.02 -23.14 -6.44
C TYR A 590 16.97 -22.16 -5.28
N ARG A 591 16.10 -22.42 -4.32
CA ARG A 591 15.93 -21.63 -3.11
C ARG A 591 15.91 -22.55 -1.90
N ARG A 592 16.76 -22.25 -0.92
CA ARG A 592 16.71 -22.89 0.40
C ARG A 592 16.38 -21.88 1.48
N THR A 593 15.30 -22.11 2.21
CA THR A 593 14.87 -21.30 3.35
C THR A 593 14.89 -22.13 4.62
N VAL A 594 15.59 -21.68 5.64
CA VAL A 594 15.63 -22.26 6.98
C VAL A 594 14.97 -21.28 7.93
N ARG A 595 13.90 -21.70 8.59
CA ARG A 595 13.18 -20.91 9.60
C ARG A 595 13.32 -21.62 10.93
N ARG A 596 13.85 -20.93 11.93
CA ARG A 596 13.96 -21.43 13.31
C ARG A 596 13.18 -20.52 14.22
N SER A 597 12.45 -21.10 15.17
CA SER A 597 11.71 -20.37 16.20
C SER A 597 11.85 -21.10 17.52
N GLY A 598 11.78 -20.36 18.61
CA GLY A 598 11.73 -20.93 19.95
C GLY A 598 11.77 -19.87 21.03
N ASP A 599 11.49 -20.31 22.24
CA ASP A 599 11.59 -19.49 23.43
C ASP A 599 13.05 -19.32 23.83
N ILE A 600 13.42 -18.09 24.17
CA ILE A 600 14.75 -17.74 24.64
C ILE A 600 14.70 -17.27 26.09
N PRO A 601 15.79 -17.43 26.86
CA PRO A 601 15.90 -16.81 28.17
C PRO A 601 15.71 -15.30 28.06
N GLY A 602 15.08 -14.72 29.06
CA GLY A 602 14.90 -13.29 29.18
C GLY A 602 16.22 -12.55 29.42
N PRO A 603 16.21 -11.22 29.32
CA PRO A 603 17.41 -10.40 29.57
C PRO A 603 17.97 -10.53 31.00
N GLU A 604 17.15 -11.01 31.93
CA GLU A 604 17.46 -11.16 33.36
C GLU A 604 17.79 -12.62 33.73
N ASP A 605 17.58 -13.56 32.81
CA ASP A 605 17.89 -14.97 33.01
C ASP A 605 19.38 -15.26 32.75
N PRO A 606 19.98 -16.24 33.43
CA PRO A 606 21.35 -16.65 33.15
C PRO A 606 21.47 -17.13 31.69
N PRO A 607 22.60 -16.84 31.01
CA PRO A 607 22.83 -17.34 29.66
C PRO A 607 22.81 -18.87 29.67
N VAL A 608 21.99 -19.46 28.81
CA VAL A 608 21.98 -20.90 28.57
C VAL A 608 23.23 -21.26 27.77
N GLU A 609 24.00 -22.25 28.25
CA GLU A 609 25.25 -22.71 27.62
C GLU A 609 25.02 -23.51 26.33
N ASP A 610 23.79 -23.94 26.06
CA ASP A 610 23.43 -24.70 24.87
C ASP A 610 23.24 -23.79 23.64
N ASP A 611 23.84 -24.17 22.50
CA ASP A 611 23.73 -23.45 21.21
C ASP A 611 22.36 -23.71 20.55
N HIS A 612 21.63 -24.72 21.03
CA HIS A 612 20.29 -25.09 20.57
C HIS A 612 19.19 -24.27 21.27
N TRP A 613 18.85 -23.12 20.69
CA TRP A 613 17.86 -22.19 21.26
C TRP A 613 16.43 -22.35 20.71
N TYR A 614 16.18 -23.26 19.76
CA TYR A 614 14.93 -23.33 18.99
C TYR A 614 14.15 -24.61 19.28
N ASP A 615 12.82 -24.52 19.36
CA ASP A 615 11.91 -25.66 19.51
C ASP A 615 11.25 -26.05 18.17
N SER A 616 11.39 -25.20 17.15
CA SER A 616 10.85 -25.42 15.81
C SER A 616 11.87 -25.08 14.74
N GLU A 617 12.09 -26.00 13.81
CA GLU A 617 12.91 -25.79 12.61
C GLU A 617 12.14 -26.23 11.36
N ASN A 618 11.93 -25.29 10.43
CA ASN A 618 11.40 -25.59 9.11
C ASN A 618 12.47 -25.34 8.04
N VAL A 619 12.91 -26.40 7.37
CA VAL A 619 13.82 -26.36 6.22
C VAL A 619 13.03 -26.61 4.94
N GLN A 620 12.87 -25.56 4.15
CA GLN A 620 12.21 -25.60 2.86
C GLN A 620 13.24 -25.49 1.73
N THR A 621 13.18 -26.42 0.78
CA THR A 621 14.04 -26.46 -0.40
C THR A 621 13.16 -26.51 -1.64
N ASP A 622 13.23 -25.45 -2.45
CA ASP A 622 12.39 -25.26 -3.62
C ASP A 622 13.24 -25.18 -4.88
N PHE A 623 12.81 -25.93 -5.90
CA PHE A 623 13.24 -25.80 -7.27
C PHE A 623 12.03 -25.38 -8.11
N SER A 624 11.96 -24.11 -8.49
CA SER A 624 10.74 -23.50 -9.06
C SER A 624 11.02 -22.62 -10.29
N PRO A 625 11.44 -23.21 -11.43
CA PRO A 625 11.54 -24.64 -11.70
C PRO A 625 12.94 -25.24 -11.47
N LEU A 626 13.02 -26.56 -11.30
CA LEU A 626 14.26 -27.34 -11.39
C LEU A 626 14.85 -27.25 -12.79
N PHE A 627 13.98 -27.39 -13.78
CA PHE A 627 14.26 -27.02 -15.17
C PHE A 627 12.96 -26.52 -15.80
N GLY A 628 13.05 -25.39 -16.49
CA GLY A 628 12.02 -24.83 -17.34
C GLY A 628 12.62 -24.66 -18.73
N TRP A 629 11.98 -25.22 -19.74
CA TRP A 629 12.42 -25.13 -21.13
C TRP A 629 11.29 -24.51 -21.94
N ASN A 630 11.60 -23.41 -22.61
CA ASN A 630 10.67 -22.70 -23.47
C ASN A 630 11.24 -22.70 -24.89
N VAL A 631 10.42 -23.12 -25.85
CA VAL A 631 10.80 -23.20 -27.26
C VAL A 631 9.68 -22.64 -28.11
N ASN A 632 10.04 -21.68 -28.97
CA ASN A 632 9.22 -21.35 -30.13
C ASN A 632 9.85 -22.05 -31.32
N TRP A 633 9.10 -22.96 -31.93
CA TRP A 633 9.52 -23.70 -33.10
C TRP A 633 9.31 -22.87 -34.37
N GLU A 634 10.08 -23.15 -35.42
CA GLU A 634 9.90 -22.49 -36.73
C GLU A 634 8.54 -22.79 -37.36
N SER A 635 7.89 -23.89 -36.96
CA SER A 635 6.51 -24.21 -37.36
C SER A 635 5.48 -23.22 -36.79
N GLY A 636 5.82 -22.40 -35.80
CA GLY A 636 4.87 -21.58 -35.04
C GLY A 636 4.26 -22.30 -33.83
N LEU A 637 4.69 -23.53 -33.54
CA LEU A 637 4.42 -24.23 -32.28
C LEU A 637 5.19 -23.52 -31.15
N ASN A 638 4.55 -23.35 -30.00
CA ASN A 638 5.18 -22.95 -28.75
C ASN A 638 5.11 -24.13 -27.78
N THR A 639 6.23 -24.48 -27.15
CA THR A 639 6.31 -25.55 -26.16
C THR A 639 6.98 -25.03 -24.89
N THR A 640 6.32 -25.22 -23.77
CA THR A 640 6.86 -24.96 -22.44
C THR A 640 6.84 -26.27 -21.66
N LEU A 641 8.01 -26.70 -21.19
CA LEU A 641 8.16 -27.82 -20.28
C LEU A 641 8.73 -27.29 -18.97
N SER A 642 8.11 -27.61 -17.84
CA SER A 642 8.59 -27.21 -16.53
C SER A 642 8.51 -28.37 -15.54
N HIS A 643 9.48 -28.45 -14.65
CA HIS A 643 9.47 -29.37 -13.53
C HIS A 643 9.77 -28.61 -12.24
N ASN A 644 8.78 -28.51 -11.37
CA ASN A 644 8.91 -27.91 -10.05
C ASN A 644 9.07 -29.03 -9.02
N ARG A 645 9.94 -28.81 -8.03
CA ARG A 645 10.13 -29.73 -6.90
C ARG A 645 10.28 -28.92 -5.62
N SER A 646 9.50 -29.24 -4.61
CA SER A 646 9.64 -28.61 -3.29
C SER A 646 9.69 -29.68 -2.21
N ARG A 647 10.54 -29.47 -1.21
CA ARG A 647 10.69 -30.33 -0.02
C ARG A 647 10.68 -29.44 1.21
N SER A 648 9.77 -29.72 2.14
CA SER A 648 9.67 -29.06 3.44
C SER A 648 9.91 -30.09 4.53
N LEU A 649 10.81 -29.80 5.46
CA LEU A 649 11.05 -30.56 6.68
C LEU A 649 10.71 -29.65 7.85
N ASP A 650 9.68 -29.98 8.62
CA ASP A 650 9.16 -29.21 9.75
C ASP A 650 9.32 -30.03 11.02
N ASP A 651 10.37 -29.73 11.78
CA ASP A 651 10.69 -30.32 13.07
C ASP A 651 10.10 -29.46 14.19
N ARG A 652 9.39 -30.09 15.13
CA ARG A 652 8.88 -29.49 16.36
C ARG A 652 9.26 -30.32 17.56
N GLU A 653 9.81 -29.66 18.57
CA GLU A 653 10.17 -30.25 19.85
C GLU A 653 9.10 -29.94 20.88
N PHE A 654 8.62 -30.99 21.56
CA PHE A 654 7.64 -30.85 22.63
C PHE A 654 7.87 -31.93 23.68
N SER A 655 8.05 -31.52 24.94
CA SER A 655 8.14 -32.41 26.10
C SER A 655 9.12 -33.59 25.93
N GLY A 656 10.34 -33.32 25.47
CA GLY A 656 11.38 -34.34 25.27
C GLY A 656 11.18 -35.26 24.05
N SER A 657 10.30 -34.88 23.12
CA SER A 657 10.09 -35.59 21.86
C SER A 657 10.17 -34.63 20.67
N THR A 658 10.69 -35.11 19.54
CA THR A 658 10.75 -34.33 18.29
C THR A 658 9.81 -34.96 17.28
N THR A 659 8.82 -34.19 16.82
CA THR A 659 7.97 -34.56 15.68
C THR A 659 8.50 -33.92 14.41
N ARG A 660 8.85 -34.74 13.42
CA ARG A 660 9.29 -34.32 12.08
C ARG A 660 8.17 -34.55 11.07
N ASN A 661 7.72 -33.48 10.42
CA ASN A 661 6.81 -33.54 9.29
C ASN A 661 7.60 -33.27 8.00
N GLU A 662 7.62 -34.24 7.10
CA GLU A 662 8.24 -34.11 5.78
C GLU A 662 7.16 -34.04 4.71
N THR A 663 7.14 -32.97 3.91
CA THR A 663 6.28 -32.85 2.73
C THR A 663 7.14 -32.69 1.48
N GLN A 664 6.92 -33.53 0.49
CA GLN A 664 7.56 -33.46 -0.82
C GLN A 664 6.51 -33.25 -1.90
N THR A 665 6.75 -32.29 -2.78
CA THR A 665 5.94 -32.06 -3.97
C THR A 665 6.81 -32.08 -5.21
N SER A 666 6.28 -32.69 -6.27
CA SER A 666 6.92 -32.72 -7.59
C SER A 666 5.85 -32.54 -8.64
N ASN A 667 6.00 -31.52 -9.47
CA ASN A 667 5.04 -31.18 -10.51
C ASN A 667 5.74 -30.98 -11.85
N THR A 668 5.43 -31.84 -12.82
CA THR A 668 5.87 -31.69 -14.20
C THR A 668 4.70 -31.18 -15.03
N GLN A 669 4.91 -30.10 -15.78
CA GLN A 669 3.92 -29.56 -16.72
C GLN A 669 4.53 -29.37 -18.10
N LEU A 670 3.84 -29.86 -19.12
CA LEU A 670 4.11 -29.65 -20.53
C LEU A 670 2.90 -28.94 -21.14
N THR A 671 3.12 -27.77 -21.71
CA THR A 671 2.12 -27.04 -22.48
C THR A 671 2.63 -26.90 -23.91
N ALA A 672 1.83 -27.34 -24.88
CA ALA A 672 2.11 -27.19 -26.30
C ALA A 672 0.96 -26.43 -26.97
N ARG A 673 1.29 -25.31 -27.62
CA ARG A 673 0.32 -24.44 -28.28
C ARG A 673 0.69 -24.24 -29.74
N TYR A 674 -0.23 -24.58 -30.63
CA TYR A 674 -0.05 -24.42 -32.07
C TYR A 674 -1.24 -23.64 -32.65
N SER A 675 -0.97 -22.72 -33.56
CA SER A 675 -2.01 -21.95 -34.24
C SER A 675 -1.69 -21.91 -35.72
N PHE A 676 -2.62 -22.35 -36.55
CA PHE A 676 -2.40 -22.40 -38.00
C PHE A 676 -3.68 -22.07 -38.78
N ARG A 677 -3.48 -21.58 -40.01
CA ARG A 677 -4.52 -21.39 -41.03
C ARG A 677 -4.20 -22.29 -42.21
N ALA A 678 -5.16 -23.09 -42.67
CA ALA A 678 -4.97 -23.99 -43.81
C ALA A 678 -6.10 -23.84 -44.85
N PRO A 679 -6.13 -22.72 -45.60
CA PRO A 679 -7.19 -22.45 -46.58
C PRO A 679 -7.23 -23.47 -47.73
N GLN A 680 -6.10 -24.09 -48.09
CA GLN A 680 -6.01 -25.14 -49.13
C GLN A 680 -6.30 -26.57 -48.60
N GLY A 681 -6.53 -26.69 -47.28
CA GLY A 681 -6.96 -27.89 -46.56
C GLY A 681 -5.89 -28.94 -46.25
N ILE A 682 -6.07 -29.64 -45.13
CA ILE A 682 -5.20 -30.70 -44.60
C ILE A 682 -5.86 -32.06 -44.84
N LYS A 683 -5.08 -33.05 -45.29
CA LYS A 683 -5.56 -34.43 -45.45
C LYS A 683 -5.47 -35.15 -44.11
N LEU A 684 -6.60 -35.46 -43.49
CA LEU A 684 -6.70 -36.19 -42.23
C LEU A 684 -7.70 -37.35 -42.39
N LEU A 685 -7.31 -38.57 -41.99
CA LEU A 685 -8.17 -39.77 -42.09
C LEU A 685 -8.82 -39.94 -43.48
N GLY A 686 -8.05 -39.73 -44.55
CA GLY A 686 -8.51 -39.93 -45.94
C GLY A 686 -9.38 -38.81 -46.53
N LYS A 687 -9.84 -37.82 -45.74
CA LYS A 687 -10.62 -36.65 -46.21
C LYS A 687 -9.81 -35.36 -46.10
N ARG A 688 -10.05 -34.40 -47.00
CA ARG A 688 -9.36 -33.10 -47.02
C ARG A 688 -10.21 -32.07 -46.27
N LEU A 689 -9.81 -31.71 -45.06
CA LEU A 689 -10.48 -30.68 -44.25
C LEU A 689 -9.91 -29.30 -44.62
N ARG A 690 -10.75 -28.39 -45.12
CA ARG A 690 -10.37 -27.00 -45.45
C ARG A 690 -10.79 -26.07 -44.32
N PHE A 691 -9.90 -25.16 -43.90
CA PHE A 691 -10.17 -24.19 -42.84
C PHE A 691 -9.92 -22.77 -43.35
N GLN A 692 -10.94 -21.91 -43.35
CA GLN A 692 -10.83 -20.52 -43.80
C GLN A 692 -10.33 -19.58 -42.69
N SER A 693 -10.44 -19.99 -41.43
CA SER A 693 -10.09 -19.20 -40.23
C SER A 693 -8.99 -19.86 -39.39
N ASP A 694 -8.54 -19.16 -38.34
CA ASP A 694 -7.57 -19.66 -37.35
C ASP A 694 -8.11 -20.84 -36.52
N LEU A 695 -7.37 -21.95 -36.52
CA LEU A 695 -7.52 -23.03 -35.55
C LEU A 695 -6.37 -22.96 -34.54
N THR A 696 -6.70 -22.83 -33.26
CA THR A 696 -5.74 -22.90 -32.14
C THR A 696 -5.87 -24.24 -31.44
N LEU A 697 -4.77 -24.97 -31.34
CA LEU A 697 -4.66 -26.21 -30.58
C LEU A 697 -3.80 -25.95 -29.34
N ASN A 698 -4.32 -26.30 -28.17
CA ASN A 698 -3.60 -26.29 -26.91
C ASN A 698 -3.60 -27.70 -26.34
N LEU A 699 -2.46 -28.14 -25.83
CA LEU A 699 -2.31 -29.40 -25.12
C LEU A 699 -1.60 -29.11 -23.79
N ASP A 700 -2.33 -29.31 -22.69
CA ASP A 700 -1.77 -29.23 -21.35
C ASP A 700 -1.65 -30.63 -20.74
N ILE A 701 -0.44 -31.05 -20.42
CA ILE A 701 -0.15 -32.29 -19.70
C ILE A 701 0.49 -31.91 -18.37
N ALA A 702 -0.10 -32.34 -17.27
CA ALA A 702 0.44 -32.10 -15.93
C ALA A 702 0.48 -33.38 -15.11
N ARG A 703 1.58 -33.60 -14.40
CA ARG A 703 1.78 -34.72 -13.47
C ARG A 703 2.25 -34.16 -12.13
N GLY A 704 1.45 -34.37 -11.09
CA GLY A 704 1.78 -33.99 -9.72
C GLY A 704 1.99 -35.22 -8.85
N LEU A 705 2.93 -35.12 -7.91
CA LEU A 705 3.12 -36.04 -6.80
C LEU A 705 3.24 -35.21 -5.52
N THR A 706 2.48 -35.56 -4.50
CA THR A 706 2.54 -34.98 -3.17
C THR A 706 2.65 -36.12 -2.16
N GLU A 707 3.72 -36.12 -1.38
CA GLU A 707 3.93 -37.09 -0.29
C GLU A 707 4.15 -36.33 1.01
N SER A 708 3.52 -36.79 2.07
CA SER A 708 3.64 -36.22 3.41
C SER A 708 3.75 -37.33 4.44
N ASN A 709 4.84 -37.29 5.19
CA ASN A 709 5.21 -38.28 6.20
C ASN A 709 5.42 -37.57 7.54
N THR A 710 4.94 -38.17 8.62
CA THR A 710 5.17 -37.69 9.98
C THR A 710 5.96 -38.75 10.73
N ARG A 711 7.05 -38.34 11.39
CA ARG A 711 7.91 -39.21 12.19
C ARG A 711 8.03 -38.62 13.59
N THR A 712 7.78 -39.42 14.63
CA THR A 712 7.96 -39.00 16.02
C THR A 712 9.17 -39.69 16.62
N ILE A 713 10.15 -38.90 17.02
CA ILE A 713 11.40 -39.35 17.64
C ILE A 713 11.29 -39.09 19.15
N ARG A 714 11.56 -40.11 19.95
CA ARG A 714 11.63 -40.04 21.42
C ARG A 714 12.92 -40.72 21.86
N GLU A 715 13.65 -40.13 22.80
CA GLU A 715 14.82 -40.80 23.39
C GLU A 715 14.39 -42.11 24.07
N GLY A 716 15.05 -43.22 23.72
CA GLY A 716 14.80 -44.54 24.32
C GLY A 716 13.59 -45.33 23.80
N ILE A 717 12.86 -44.88 22.77
CA ILE A 717 11.70 -45.59 22.19
C ILE A 717 11.87 -45.76 20.68
N GLU A 718 11.47 -46.92 20.13
CA GLU A 718 11.46 -47.15 18.69
C GLU A 718 10.69 -46.05 17.94
N THR A 719 11.33 -45.51 16.91
CA THR A 719 10.73 -44.44 16.11
C THR A 719 9.60 -44.99 15.24
N SER A 720 8.38 -44.48 15.42
CA SER A 720 7.28 -44.75 14.48
C SER A 720 7.25 -43.69 13.37
N THR A 721 7.17 -44.15 12.12
CA THR A 721 6.93 -43.29 10.94
C THR A 721 5.51 -43.56 10.44
N VAL A 722 4.68 -42.52 10.42
CA VAL A 722 3.30 -42.56 9.93
C VAL A 722 3.24 -41.82 8.60
N VAL A 723 2.89 -42.53 7.52
CA VAL A 723 2.61 -41.90 6.22
C VAL A 723 1.26 -41.18 6.32
N GLY A 724 1.27 -39.84 6.23
CA GLY A 724 0.09 -38.99 6.38
C GLY A 724 -0.79 -39.02 5.14
N ASN A 725 -0.30 -38.46 4.04
CA ASN A 725 -0.99 -38.35 2.75
C ASN A 725 0.00 -38.59 1.60
N SER A 726 -0.38 -39.40 0.62
CA SER A 726 0.41 -39.65 -0.58
C SER A 726 -0.52 -39.67 -1.80
N ARG A 727 -0.36 -38.68 -2.69
CA ARG A 727 -1.29 -38.40 -3.79
C ARG A 727 -0.53 -38.19 -5.08
N ARG A 728 -0.96 -38.90 -6.13
CA ARG A 728 -0.46 -38.74 -7.50
C ARG A 728 -1.57 -38.23 -8.41
N THR A 729 -1.36 -37.09 -9.03
CA THR A 729 -2.27 -36.52 -10.03
C THR A 729 -1.65 -36.60 -11.41
N PHE A 730 -2.47 -36.88 -12.41
CA PHE A 730 -2.08 -36.86 -13.81
C PHE A 730 -3.23 -36.32 -14.63
N SER A 731 -2.99 -35.29 -15.42
CA SER A 731 -4.01 -34.68 -16.26
C SER A 731 -3.50 -34.42 -17.66
N VAL A 732 -4.39 -34.60 -18.65
CA VAL A 732 -4.16 -34.33 -20.06
C VAL A 732 -5.39 -33.56 -20.55
N LYS A 733 -5.20 -32.34 -21.04
CA LYS A 733 -6.26 -31.42 -21.45
C LYS A 733 -5.98 -30.90 -22.86
N PRO A 734 -6.38 -31.62 -23.92
CA PRO A 734 -6.35 -31.06 -25.26
C PRO A 734 -7.58 -30.17 -25.47
N ARG A 735 -7.34 -28.96 -25.99
CA ARG A 735 -8.34 -27.96 -26.36
C ARG A 735 -8.12 -27.54 -27.81
N ALA A 736 -9.19 -27.52 -28.59
CA ALA A 736 -9.19 -26.97 -29.94
C ALA A 736 -10.17 -25.80 -29.99
N THR A 737 -9.71 -24.62 -30.38
CA THR A 737 -10.54 -23.42 -30.52
C THR A 737 -10.53 -22.96 -31.96
N TYR A 738 -11.71 -22.83 -32.56
CA TYR A 738 -11.90 -22.41 -33.94
C TYR A 738 -12.76 -21.15 -34.02
N ASN A 739 -12.27 -20.15 -34.74
CA ASN A 739 -13.00 -18.91 -34.97
C ASN A 739 -13.84 -19.03 -36.24
N PHE A 740 -15.13 -19.35 -36.11
CA PHE A 740 -16.03 -19.47 -37.26
C PHE A 740 -16.27 -18.13 -37.95
N SER A 741 -16.34 -17.03 -37.18
CA SER A 741 -16.46 -15.66 -37.70
C SER A 741 -15.81 -14.66 -36.73
N ARG A 742 -15.90 -13.34 -37.03
CA ARG A 742 -15.49 -12.29 -36.08
C ARG A 742 -16.35 -12.29 -34.79
N THR A 743 -17.53 -12.89 -34.83
CA THR A 743 -18.52 -12.91 -33.73
C THR A 743 -18.72 -14.29 -33.12
N ILE A 744 -18.41 -15.38 -33.83
CA ILE A 744 -18.66 -16.76 -33.37
C ILE A 744 -17.33 -17.51 -33.22
N THR A 745 -17.05 -17.98 -32.01
CA THR A 745 -15.91 -18.86 -31.68
C THR A 745 -16.44 -20.14 -31.07
N GLY A 746 -16.00 -21.31 -31.56
CA GLY A 746 -16.28 -22.57 -30.89
C GLY A 746 -15.03 -23.17 -30.28
N SER A 747 -15.16 -23.87 -29.17
CA SER A 747 -14.12 -24.71 -28.60
C SER A 747 -14.59 -26.13 -28.35
N LEU A 748 -13.67 -27.07 -28.55
CA LEU A 748 -13.76 -28.45 -28.09
C LEU A 748 -12.73 -28.62 -26.99
N ASP A 749 -13.21 -29.04 -25.82
CA ASP A 749 -12.47 -29.19 -24.59
C ASP A 749 -12.54 -30.65 -24.15
N LEU A 750 -11.41 -31.35 -24.21
CA LEU A 750 -11.28 -32.68 -23.65
C LEU A 750 -10.44 -32.58 -22.39
N GLN A 751 -10.83 -33.27 -21.33
CA GLN A 751 -10.04 -33.35 -20.12
C GLN A 751 -10.04 -34.77 -19.59
N TYR A 752 -8.84 -35.29 -19.40
CA TYR A 752 -8.57 -36.51 -18.67
C TYR A 752 -7.85 -36.13 -17.38
N ASN A 753 -8.39 -36.52 -16.23
CA ASN A 753 -7.77 -36.30 -14.93
C ASN A 753 -7.81 -37.60 -14.12
N ARG A 754 -6.66 -38.07 -13.68
CA ARG A 754 -6.52 -39.24 -12.81
C ARG A 754 -5.85 -38.83 -11.51
N ASN A 755 -6.54 -39.09 -10.42
CA ASN A 755 -6.08 -38.87 -9.07
C ASN A 755 -5.92 -40.23 -8.37
N SER A 756 -4.74 -40.53 -7.84
CA SER A 756 -4.44 -41.78 -7.15
C SER A 756 -3.94 -41.47 -5.75
N ASP A 757 -4.66 -41.92 -4.74
CA ASP A 757 -4.18 -41.97 -3.38
C ASP A 757 -3.32 -43.23 -3.23
N LEU A 758 -2.02 -43.03 -3.04
CA LEU A 758 -1.05 -44.11 -2.95
C LEU A 758 -1.05 -44.76 -1.55
N LYS A 759 -1.62 -44.10 -0.54
CA LYS A 759 -1.77 -44.65 0.83
C LYS A 759 -2.94 -45.62 0.90
N THR A 760 -4.10 -45.22 0.38
CA THR A 760 -5.32 -46.06 0.39
C THR A 760 -5.44 -46.95 -0.84
N GLY A 761 -4.63 -46.71 -1.88
CA GLY A 761 -4.71 -47.38 -3.17
C GLY A 761 -5.89 -46.92 -4.05
N ARG A 762 -6.73 -45.99 -3.56
CA ARG A 762 -7.93 -45.51 -4.26
C ARG A 762 -7.54 -44.70 -5.49
N LYS A 763 -8.20 -44.97 -6.61
CA LYS A 763 -8.02 -44.25 -7.88
C LYS A 763 -9.33 -43.64 -8.32
N GLU A 764 -9.30 -42.37 -8.66
CA GLU A 764 -10.40 -41.62 -9.24
C GLU A 764 -9.96 -41.16 -10.63
N THR A 765 -10.80 -41.41 -11.65
CA THR A 765 -10.53 -40.97 -13.01
C THR A 765 -11.75 -40.22 -13.51
N ILE A 766 -11.54 -39.00 -13.98
CA ILE A 766 -12.55 -38.12 -14.57
C ILE A 766 -12.18 -37.93 -16.03
N VAL A 767 -13.15 -38.18 -16.90
CA VAL A 767 -13.06 -37.89 -18.34
C VAL A 767 -14.22 -36.94 -18.64
N SER A 768 -13.91 -35.74 -19.12
CA SER A 768 -14.91 -34.76 -19.54
C SER A 768 -14.69 -34.36 -20.99
N VAL A 769 -15.81 -34.16 -21.67
CA VAL A 769 -15.88 -33.63 -23.03
C VAL A 769 -16.85 -32.47 -22.97
N ALA A 770 -16.39 -31.28 -23.34
CA ALA A 770 -17.20 -30.08 -23.43
C ALA A 770 -17.05 -29.48 -24.82
N VAL A 771 -18.16 -28.97 -25.35
CA VAL A 771 -18.21 -28.21 -26.59
C VAL A 771 -18.86 -26.88 -26.25
N GLU A 772 -18.13 -25.79 -26.45
CA GLU A 772 -18.59 -24.45 -26.13
C GLU A 772 -18.68 -23.60 -27.40
N ALA A 773 -19.69 -22.75 -27.48
CA ALA A 773 -19.84 -21.77 -28.55
C ALA A 773 -20.04 -20.39 -27.92
N LEU A 774 -19.09 -19.51 -28.16
CA LEU A 774 -19.09 -18.13 -27.68
C LEU A 774 -19.50 -17.21 -28.83
N ILE A 775 -20.62 -16.50 -28.62
CA ILE A 775 -21.18 -15.52 -29.55
C ILE A 775 -20.99 -14.13 -28.94
N LYS A 776 -20.14 -13.31 -29.55
CA LYS A 776 -19.96 -11.90 -29.20
C LYS A 776 -20.90 -11.05 -30.06
N PHE A 777 -21.77 -10.31 -29.40
CA PHE A 777 -22.71 -9.37 -30.03
C PHE A 777 -22.06 -8.00 -30.24
#